data_AF-A0A5Z9R6G5-F1
#
_entry.id   AF-A0A5Z9R6G5-F1
#
_cell.length_a   1.000
_cell.length_b   1.000
_cell.length_c   1.000
_cell.angle_alpha   90.00
_cell.angle_beta   90.00
_cell.angle_gamma   90.00
#
_symmetry.space_group_name_H-M   'P 1'
#
loop_
_entity.id
_entity.type
_entity.pdbx_description
1 polymer ?
#
loop_
_entity_poly.entity_id
_entity_poly.type
_entity_poly.pdbx_seq_one_letter_code
_entity_poly.pdbx_strand_id
1 'polypeptide(L)'
;MELSLYLNEKISQMHDMYKQIIAPYICVTHEESVSKGIPIGFTSSAILANWYLSDFDADIKSKINPAYYGRYVDDILFVFSSPSIQPSEKGKEIINFIDSALGDFINHDNKGDAIFRLSDEYHSLPIQKDKLIFHYFDRNHSLAGLRVFKQEVENRSSAFRFLPDEHIESDLDKFAYDVLLNGSANKFRSIMGLAENETELSKYISSHILAHRLCNLTSNESTLKQITLFFRGENCIRFSRLWEKVLAYTLITKKYTFSRSFYKSIQDSIEKIKWHGDNDESDISSKIKTAMNEYADISLCLNLALLDLDVILNDTQETEQKELIPIRKMINGDADKVKLIERFRDSNLIRHNLVSWPLVNYTNYRGDLTEEELYKNISELDIELVKSKKSKTPRFIHADEYQLFYLIRSLKKKELHKFTTRNDFHQGACVVNKNKNTISIKVNDKFSSKNDKIKVALANMLVDRDSIQRACRKDQSPNLSYQRQKGLYHILNAANKEEADVLLLPELSIPVSWLPFMAAHSRRKQIALIFGLEHWVLDERAYNILVEMLPYNTDENYKSSMLVFRVKNYYAPKEIELLHTLRLRAGAPKPKKQRYHLIRWKNVSFATYNCFELANIEHRALFKSKLDILFACVWNRDVNYYQHITESAARDLHCYVAQSNTSHYGGSCVLQPSRSSISNKIYVKGGENHCILTTTLDIKALREAQYRSFRDNNDIIKHNPPGFDYDALLERAKK
;
A
#
# COMPACT_ATOMS: atom_id res chain seq x y z
N MET A 1 -2.58 3.82 -31.79
CA MET A 1 -3.85 4.19 -32.46
C MET A 1 -4.67 2.93 -32.77
N GLU A 2 -4.13 1.95 -33.49
CA GLU A 2 -4.83 0.70 -33.86
C GLU A 2 -5.36 -0.11 -32.65
N LEU A 3 -4.51 -0.37 -31.64
CA LEU A 3 -4.96 -1.05 -30.41
C LEU A 3 -6.07 -0.29 -29.69
N SER A 4 -5.99 1.05 -29.64
CA SER A 4 -7.00 1.88 -29.00
C SER A 4 -8.34 1.81 -29.72
N LEU A 5 -8.34 1.84 -31.05
CA LEU A 5 -9.55 1.64 -31.86
C LEU A 5 -10.18 0.27 -31.60
N TYR A 6 -9.36 -0.79 -31.67
CA TYR A 6 -9.82 -2.15 -31.40
C TYR A 6 -10.46 -2.29 -30.01
N LEU A 7 -9.81 -1.73 -28.98
CA LEU A 7 -10.36 -1.74 -27.61
C LEU A 7 -11.67 -0.96 -27.51
N ASN A 8 -11.77 0.20 -28.16
CA ASN A 8 -13.00 0.99 -28.17
C ASN A 8 -14.15 0.24 -28.86
N GLU A 9 -13.89 -0.42 -29.99
CA GLU A 9 -14.88 -1.27 -30.66
C GLU A 9 -15.36 -2.40 -29.76
N LYS A 10 -14.44 -3.07 -29.04
CA LYS A 10 -14.80 -4.14 -28.10
C LYS A 10 -15.61 -3.62 -26.92
N ILE A 11 -15.25 -2.45 -26.37
CA ILE A 11 -16.03 -1.81 -25.31
C ILE A 11 -17.44 -1.47 -25.82
N SER A 12 -17.58 -0.89 -27.02
CA SER A 12 -18.89 -0.60 -27.61
C SER A 12 -19.73 -1.87 -27.74
N GLN A 13 -19.17 -2.93 -28.35
CA GLN A 13 -19.85 -4.23 -28.51
C GLN A 13 -20.31 -4.81 -27.16
N MET A 14 -19.51 -4.66 -26.10
CA MET A 14 -19.90 -5.10 -24.76
C MET A 14 -21.08 -4.30 -24.21
N HIS A 15 -21.09 -2.98 -24.39
CA HIS A 15 -22.20 -2.12 -23.97
C HIS A 15 -23.48 -2.39 -24.76
N ASP A 16 -23.37 -2.56 -26.08
CA ASP A 16 -24.49 -2.90 -26.96
C ASP A 16 -25.13 -4.24 -26.57
N MET A 17 -24.29 -5.26 -26.37
CA MET A 17 -24.73 -6.58 -25.91
C MET A 17 -25.36 -6.51 -24.52
N TYR A 18 -24.76 -5.75 -23.59
CA TYR A 18 -25.32 -5.54 -22.26
C TYR A 18 -26.72 -4.90 -22.34
N LYS A 19 -26.88 -3.84 -23.13
CA LYS A 19 -28.16 -3.17 -23.35
C LYS A 19 -29.19 -4.11 -23.97
N GLN A 20 -28.79 -4.92 -24.94
CA GLN A 20 -29.66 -5.92 -25.57
C GLN A 20 -30.18 -6.96 -24.56
N ILE A 21 -29.32 -7.46 -23.67
CA ILE A 21 -29.67 -8.47 -22.66
C ILE A 21 -30.66 -7.90 -21.62
N ILE A 22 -30.49 -6.64 -21.23
CA ILE A 22 -31.32 -6.02 -20.17
C ILE A 22 -32.58 -5.33 -20.71
N ALA A 23 -32.64 -5.02 -22.01
CA ALA A 23 -33.73 -4.24 -22.61
C ALA A 23 -35.15 -4.73 -22.23
N PRO A 24 -35.46 -6.05 -22.23
CA PRO A 24 -36.78 -6.53 -21.81
C PRO A 24 -37.14 -6.17 -20.37
N TYR A 25 -36.16 -5.99 -19.50
CA TYR A 25 -36.32 -5.76 -18.07
C TYR A 25 -36.22 -4.29 -17.68
N ILE A 26 -35.44 -3.50 -18.41
CA ILE A 26 -35.38 -2.04 -18.22
C ILE A 26 -36.74 -1.42 -18.48
N CYS A 27 -37.48 -1.91 -19.48
CA CYS A 27 -38.86 -1.48 -19.75
C CYS A 27 -39.83 -1.72 -18.60
N VAL A 28 -39.49 -2.58 -17.63
CA VAL A 28 -40.35 -2.89 -16.46
C VAL A 28 -39.82 -2.22 -15.19
N THR A 29 -38.49 -2.14 -15.05
CA THR A 29 -37.85 -1.65 -13.82
C THR A 29 -37.54 -0.15 -13.86
N HIS A 30 -37.37 0.43 -15.06
CA HIS A 30 -36.94 1.81 -15.29
C HIS A 30 -37.56 2.35 -16.58
N GLU A 31 -38.90 2.40 -16.66
CA GLU A 31 -39.67 2.82 -17.84
C GLU A 31 -39.20 4.16 -18.45
N GLU A 32 -38.80 5.12 -17.61
CA GLU A 32 -38.33 6.43 -18.06
C GLU A 32 -36.92 6.41 -18.68
N SER A 33 -36.19 5.30 -18.57
CA SER A 33 -34.77 5.18 -18.97
C SER A 33 -34.53 4.16 -20.09
N VAL A 34 -35.57 3.65 -20.77
CA VAL A 34 -35.44 2.58 -21.77
C VAL A 34 -34.41 2.85 -22.88
N SER A 35 -34.32 4.09 -23.34
CA SER A 35 -33.38 4.49 -24.39
C SER A 35 -32.05 5.04 -23.86
N LYS A 36 -31.93 5.31 -22.56
CA LYS A 36 -30.83 6.06 -21.94
C LYS A 36 -30.07 5.22 -20.91
N GLY A 37 -28.89 5.69 -20.51
CA GLY A 37 -28.12 5.12 -19.40
C GLY A 37 -27.02 4.14 -19.81
N ILE A 38 -26.10 3.93 -18.87
CA ILE A 38 -24.94 3.05 -18.99
C ILE A 38 -24.85 2.17 -17.73
N PRO A 39 -24.32 0.93 -17.82
CA PRO A 39 -24.19 0.06 -16.66
C PRO A 39 -23.32 0.67 -15.56
N ILE A 40 -23.85 0.75 -14.35
CA ILE A 40 -23.05 1.07 -13.16
C ILE A 40 -22.16 -0.15 -12.84
N GLY A 41 -20.86 0.07 -12.67
CA GLY A 41 -19.89 -0.96 -12.31
C GLY A 41 -18.92 -1.37 -13.43
N PHE A 42 -19.20 -1.03 -14.69
CA PHE A 42 -18.19 -1.11 -15.75
C PHE A 42 -17.22 0.06 -15.65
N THR A 43 -15.92 -0.22 -15.66
CA THR A 43 -14.88 0.82 -15.66
C THR A 43 -15.00 1.74 -16.87
N SER A 44 -15.40 1.18 -18.02
CA SER A 44 -15.67 1.96 -19.23
C SER A 44 -16.84 2.92 -19.07
N SER A 45 -17.89 2.56 -18.30
CA SER A 45 -19.02 3.47 -18.04
C SER A 45 -18.58 4.75 -17.33
N ALA A 46 -17.69 4.65 -16.33
CA ALA A 46 -17.21 5.84 -15.63
C ALA A 46 -16.43 6.78 -16.56
N ILE A 47 -15.66 6.23 -17.51
CA ILE A 47 -14.94 7.01 -18.53
C ILE A 47 -15.94 7.65 -19.50
N LEU A 48 -16.90 6.86 -20.00
CA LEU A 48 -17.92 7.33 -20.95
C LEU A 48 -18.79 8.44 -20.33
N ALA A 49 -19.20 8.30 -19.07
CA ALA A 49 -19.96 9.34 -18.35
C ALA A 49 -19.18 10.65 -18.20
N ASN A 50 -17.88 10.57 -17.92
CA ASN A 50 -17.05 11.78 -17.87
C ASN A 50 -16.88 12.38 -19.26
N TRP A 51 -16.64 11.56 -20.29
CA TRP A 51 -16.47 12.03 -21.66
C TRP A 51 -17.75 12.66 -22.24
N TYR A 52 -18.92 12.12 -21.90
CA TYR A 52 -20.23 12.60 -22.36
C TYR A 52 -20.51 14.07 -22.03
N LEU A 53 -19.91 14.60 -20.96
CA LEU A 53 -20.02 16.00 -20.53
C LEU A 53 -18.71 16.79 -20.73
N SER A 54 -17.83 16.35 -21.63
CA SER A 54 -16.54 17.02 -21.86
C SER A 54 -16.69 18.39 -22.52
N ASP A 55 -17.65 18.55 -23.43
CA ASP A 55 -17.96 19.85 -24.05
C ASP A 55 -18.54 20.83 -23.03
N PHE A 56 -19.43 20.35 -22.16
CA PHE A 56 -19.90 21.11 -21.00
C PHE A 56 -18.73 21.59 -20.14
N ASP A 57 -17.77 20.73 -19.80
CA ASP A 57 -16.59 21.12 -19.02
C ASP A 57 -15.73 22.17 -19.73
N ALA A 58 -15.57 22.07 -21.05
CA ALA A 58 -14.79 23.00 -21.85
C ALA A 58 -15.47 24.38 -21.91
N ASP A 59 -16.78 24.39 -22.08
CA ASP A 59 -17.60 25.60 -22.13
C ASP A 59 -17.70 26.30 -20.78
N ILE A 60 -17.87 25.56 -19.68
CA ILE A 60 -17.82 26.14 -18.33
C ILE A 60 -16.47 26.84 -18.10
N LYS A 61 -15.35 26.22 -18.48
CA LYS A 61 -14.02 26.81 -18.30
C LYS A 61 -13.78 28.03 -19.17
N SER A 62 -14.32 28.04 -20.40
CA SER A 62 -14.05 29.10 -21.37
C SER A 62 -15.05 30.24 -21.32
N LYS A 63 -16.35 29.94 -21.20
CA LYS A 63 -17.46 30.91 -21.22
C LYS A 63 -17.75 31.49 -19.83
N ILE A 64 -17.75 30.66 -18.77
CA ILE A 64 -18.03 31.13 -17.40
C ILE A 64 -16.74 31.52 -16.67
N ASN A 65 -15.70 30.70 -16.78
CA ASN A 65 -14.40 30.87 -16.11
C ASN A 65 -14.53 31.15 -14.60
N PRO A 66 -15.17 30.26 -13.82
CA PRO A 66 -15.29 30.41 -12.37
C PRO A 66 -13.90 30.34 -11.70
N ALA A 67 -13.78 30.89 -10.49
CA ALA A 67 -12.54 30.86 -9.73
C ALA A 67 -12.06 29.41 -9.44
N TYR A 68 -12.99 28.47 -9.34
CA TYR A 68 -12.72 27.04 -9.37
C TYR A 68 -13.88 26.28 -10.00
N TYR A 69 -13.55 25.25 -10.78
CA TYR A 69 -14.49 24.27 -11.30
C TYR A 69 -13.93 22.87 -11.14
N GLY A 70 -14.74 21.95 -10.63
CA GLY A 70 -14.41 20.52 -10.59
C GLY A 70 -15.67 19.69 -10.77
N ARG A 71 -15.57 18.64 -11.59
CA ARG A 71 -16.63 17.65 -11.78
C ARG A 71 -16.09 16.25 -11.56
N TYR A 72 -16.87 15.42 -10.87
CA TYR A 72 -16.62 14.00 -10.71
C TYR A 72 -17.88 13.23 -11.10
N VAL A 73 -17.93 12.74 -12.34
CA VAL A 73 -19.13 12.10 -12.92
C VAL A 73 -20.34 13.06 -12.85
N ASP A 74 -21.27 12.82 -11.93
CA ASP A 74 -22.50 13.58 -11.70
C ASP A 74 -22.35 14.68 -10.61
N ASP A 75 -21.30 14.64 -9.80
CA ASP A 75 -21.01 15.67 -8.79
C ASP A 75 -20.30 16.87 -9.42
N ILE A 76 -20.88 18.07 -9.34
CA ILE A 76 -20.31 19.31 -9.90
C ILE A 76 -20.10 20.35 -8.78
N LEU A 77 -18.90 20.94 -8.73
CA LEU A 77 -18.53 21.99 -7.79
C LEU A 77 -18.08 23.26 -8.53
N PHE A 78 -18.71 24.37 -8.20
CA PHE A 78 -18.34 25.70 -8.66
C PHE A 78 -17.88 26.57 -7.49
N VAL A 79 -16.89 27.43 -7.72
CA VAL A 79 -16.53 28.53 -6.82
C VAL A 79 -16.47 29.82 -7.62
N PHE A 80 -17.32 30.78 -7.25
CA PHE A 80 -17.35 32.10 -7.87
C PHE A 80 -16.73 33.13 -6.92
N SER A 81 -15.83 33.96 -7.45
CA SER A 81 -15.32 35.13 -6.73
C SER A 81 -16.25 36.32 -6.94
N SER A 82 -16.68 36.95 -5.85
CA SER A 82 -17.54 38.15 -5.86
C SER A 82 -18.84 38.00 -6.68
N PRO A 83 -19.69 36.99 -6.39
CA PRO A 83 -20.93 36.82 -7.13
C PRO A 83 -21.86 38.03 -6.93
N SER A 84 -22.51 38.50 -8.00
CA SER A 84 -23.53 39.54 -7.91
C SER A 84 -24.83 38.91 -7.42
N ILE A 85 -25.07 38.95 -6.11
CA ILE A 85 -26.32 38.47 -5.50
C ILE A 85 -27.10 39.69 -5.03
N GLN A 86 -28.21 40.00 -5.70
CA GLN A 86 -29.11 41.07 -5.30
C GLN A 86 -29.95 40.59 -4.08
N PRO A 87 -30.00 41.32 -2.95
CA PRO A 87 -30.69 40.88 -1.72
C PRO A 87 -32.23 40.82 -1.79
N SER A 88 -32.83 40.90 -2.98
CA SER A 88 -34.20 41.39 -3.09
C SER A 88 -35.31 40.37 -2.81
N GLU A 89 -35.05 39.06 -2.72
CA GLU A 89 -36.08 38.08 -2.33
C GLU A 89 -35.48 36.85 -1.63
N LYS A 90 -35.60 36.77 -0.28
CA LYS A 90 -35.20 35.59 0.49
C LYS A 90 -35.84 34.32 -0.08
N GLY A 91 -35.02 33.43 -0.66
CA GLY A 91 -35.43 32.15 -1.23
C GLY A 91 -35.36 32.04 -2.76
N LYS A 92 -35.36 33.16 -3.50
CA LYS A 92 -35.23 33.18 -4.98
C LYS A 92 -33.84 33.60 -5.48
N GLU A 93 -32.99 34.10 -4.58
CA GLU A 93 -31.61 34.49 -4.86
C GLU A 93 -30.81 33.39 -5.59
N ILE A 94 -31.03 32.12 -5.24
CA ILE A 94 -30.36 30.97 -5.86
C ILE A 94 -30.83 30.77 -7.30
N ILE A 95 -32.15 30.82 -7.54
CA ILE A 95 -32.73 30.67 -8.88
C ILE A 95 -32.23 31.81 -9.76
N ASN A 96 -32.29 33.05 -9.28
CA ASN A 96 -31.80 34.22 -10.01
C ASN A 96 -30.28 34.14 -10.28
N PHE A 97 -29.50 33.59 -9.35
CA PHE A 97 -28.07 33.36 -9.57
C PHE A 97 -27.84 32.30 -10.65
N ILE A 98 -28.58 31.18 -10.61
CA ILE A 98 -28.51 30.14 -11.65
C ILE A 98 -28.91 30.75 -13.00
N ASP A 99 -30.02 31.45 -13.09
CA ASP A 99 -30.50 32.03 -14.35
C ASP A 99 -29.52 33.08 -14.91
N SER A 100 -28.88 33.88 -14.04
CA SER A 100 -27.95 34.93 -14.49
C SER A 100 -26.53 34.44 -14.78
N ALA A 101 -26.01 33.49 -14.01
CA ALA A 101 -24.62 33.03 -14.11
C ALA A 101 -24.48 31.71 -14.88
N LEU A 102 -25.53 30.88 -14.87
CA LEU A 102 -25.56 29.54 -15.46
C LEU A 102 -26.72 29.32 -16.44
N GLY A 103 -27.51 30.36 -16.78
CA GLY A 103 -28.75 30.22 -17.56
C GLY A 103 -28.55 29.64 -18.96
N ASP A 104 -27.39 29.85 -19.58
CA ASP A 104 -27.04 29.23 -20.88
C ASP A 104 -26.80 27.70 -20.76
N PHE A 105 -26.57 27.22 -19.54
CA PHE A 105 -26.16 25.85 -19.22
C PHE A 105 -27.22 25.06 -18.47
N ILE A 106 -28.02 25.75 -17.64
CA ILE A 106 -29.02 25.16 -16.76
C ILE A 106 -30.36 25.83 -17.02
N ASN A 107 -31.33 25.02 -17.45
CA ASN A 107 -32.70 25.43 -17.68
C ASN A 107 -33.57 25.10 -16.45
N HIS A 108 -34.50 25.99 -16.13
CA HIS A 108 -35.53 25.76 -15.11
C HIS A 108 -36.85 25.28 -15.77
N ASP A 109 -37.33 24.08 -15.44
CA ASP A 109 -38.61 23.59 -15.95
C ASP A 109 -39.78 24.12 -15.09
N ASN A 110 -40.73 24.82 -15.72
CA ASN A 110 -41.85 25.48 -15.05
C ASN A 110 -43.09 24.56 -14.86
N LYS A 111 -43.03 23.28 -15.29
CA LYS A 111 -44.15 22.32 -15.18
C LYS A 111 -43.83 21.16 -14.23
N GLY A 112 -44.39 21.21 -13.02
CA GLY A 112 -44.20 20.19 -11.96
C GLY A 112 -42.95 20.43 -11.12
N ASP A 113 -42.96 20.00 -9.86
CA ASP A 113 -41.95 20.25 -8.80
C ASP A 113 -40.56 20.66 -9.30
N ALA A 114 -40.33 21.96 -9.52
CA ALA A 114 -39.08 22.65 -9.88
C ALA A 114 -37.87 21.74 -10.18
N ILE A 115 -37.83 21.14 -11.38
CA ILE A 115 -36.70 20.31 -11.84
C ILE A 115 -35.79 21.17 -12.72
N PHE A 116 -34.58 21.47 -12.24
CA PHE A 116 -33.54 22.03 -13.09
C PHE A 116 -33.05 20.95 -14.06
N ARG A 117 -32.67 21.33 -15.27
CA ARG A 117 -32.04 20.45 -16.26
C ARG A 117 -30.86 21.15 -16.89
N LEU A 118 -29.89 20.40 -17.40
CA LEU A 118 -28.92 20.99 -18.31
C LEU A 118 -29.63 21.47 -19.60
N SER A 119 -29.02 22.39 -20.33
CA SER A 119 -29.54 22.85 -21.61
C SER A 119 -29.57 21.72 -22.65
N ASP A 120 -30.30 21.92 -23.75
CA ASP A 120 -30.45 20.91 -24.80
C ASP A 120 -29.11 20.58 -25.48
N GLU A 121 -28.18 21.54 -25.53
CA GLU A 121 -26.79 21.35 -25.98
C GLU A 121 -26.06 20.29 -25.13
N TYR A 122 -26.43 20.19 -23.85
CA TYR A 122 -25.87 19.23 -22.89
C TYR A 122 -26.89 18.12 -22.54
N HIS A 123 -27.73 17.75 -23.51
CA HIS A 123 -28.59 16.56 -23.49
C HIS A 123 -29.73 16.57 -22.47
N SER A 124 -30.10 17.75 -21.95
CA SER A 124 -31.26 17.95 -21.08
C SER A 124 -31.24 17.04 -19.84
N LEU A 125 -30.06 16.74 -19.28
CA LEU A 125 -29.93 15.87 -18.11
C LEU A 125 -30.62 16.50 -16.89
N PRO A 126 -31.44 15.73 -16.14
CA PRO A 126 -32.12 16.24 -14.96
C PRO A 126 -31.16 16.48 -13.80
N ILE A 127 -31.36 17.59 -13.09
CA ILE A 127 -30.63 17.95 -11.87
C ILE A 127 -31.54 17.70 -10.67
N GLN A 128 -31.05 16.90 -9.74
CA GLN A 128 -31.79 16.55 -8.53
C GLN A 128 -31.79 17.74 -7.56
N LYS A 129 -32.95 18.36 -7.38
CA LYS A 129 -33.13 19.56 -6.53
C LYS A 129 -32.57 19.40 -5.13
N ASP A 130 -32.80 18.25 -4.48
CA ASP A 130 -32.34 18.00 -3.11
C ASP A 130 -30.83 17.88 -2.97
N LYS A 131 -30.10 17.72 -4.09
CA LYS A 131 -28.63 17.68 -4.12
C LYS A 131 -27.99 19.05 -4.42
N LEU A 132 -28.79 20.08 -4.74
CA LEU A 132 -28.27 21.42 -4.97
C LEU A 132 -27.95 22.11 -3.64
N ILE A 133 -26.66 22.38 -3.41
CA ILE A 133 -26.18 23.03 -2.20
C ILE A 133 -25.52 24.37 -2.59
N PHE A 134 -25.97 25.46 -1.97
CA PHE A 134 -25.44 26.80 -2.20
C PHE A 134 -24.87 27.39 -0.89
N HIS A 135 -23.61 27.84 -0.94
CA HIS A 135 -22.94 28.49 0.18
C HIS A 135 -22.42 29.86 -0.22
N TYR A 136 -22.83 30.91 0.52
CA TYR A 136 -22.35 32.28 0.36
C TYR A 136 -21.41 32.66 1.51
N PHE A 137 -20.22 33.15 1.17
CA PHE A 137 -19.22 33.64 2.11
C PHE A 137 -19.00 35.15 1.92
N ASP A 138 -19.54 35.95 2.84
CA ASP A 138 -19.37 37.40 2.81
C ASP A 138 -17.93 37.81 3.12
N ARG A 139 -17.40 38.80 2.37
CA ARG A 139 -16.04 39.34 2.56
C ARG A 139 -15.83 39.96 3.96
N ASN A 140 -16.90 40.43 4.59
CA ASN A 140 -16.87 41.06 5.90
C ASN A 140 -16.96 40.04 7.04
N HIS A 141 -17.16 38.76 6.74
CA HIS A 141 -17.28 37.67 7.72
C HIS A 141 -15.97 36.88 7.88
N SER A 142 -15.94 36.02 8.89
CA SER A 142 -14.78 35.17 9.18
C SER A 142 -14.51 34.15 8.08
N LEU A 143 -13.25 34.07 7.64
CA LEU A 143 -12.76 33.00 6.75
C LEU A 143 -12.71 31.62 7.41
N ALA A 144 -13.06 31.49 8.69
CA ALA A 144 -13.00 30.22 9.42
C ALA A 144 -13.81 29.11 8.73
N GLY A 145 -15.01 29.42 8.23
CA GLY A 145 -15.85 28.44 7.52
C GLY A 145 -15.17 27.87 6.27
N LEU A 146 -14.54 28.74 5.46
CA LEU A 146 -13.76 28.34 4.28
C LEU A 146 -12.53 27.49 4.67
N ARG A 147 -11.83 27.84 5.75
CA ARG A 147 -10.67 27.07 6.25
C ARG A 147 -11.09 25.68 6.71
N VAL A 148 -12.18 25.57 7.46
CA VAL A 148 -12.74 24.29 7.91
C VAL A 148 -13.16 23.43 6.72
N PHE A 149 -13.87 24.02 5.75
CA PHE A 149 -14.28 23.31 4.54
C PHE A 149 -13.08 22.77 3.75
N LYS A 150 -12.05 23.61 3.54
CA LYS A 150 -10.80 23.20 2.90
C LYS A 150 -10.13 22.05 3.65
N GLN A 151 -10.02 22.16 4.97
CA GLN A 151 -9.35 21.16 5.78
C GLN A 151 -10.10 19.82 5.78
N GLU A 152 -11.44 19.82 5.77
CA GLU A 152 -12.24 18.60 5.63
C GLU A 152 -12.04 17.90 4.27
N VAL A 153 -11.99 18.67 3.19
CA VAL A 153 -11.70 18.13 1.84
C VAL A 153 -10.29 17.52 1.81
N GLU A 154 -9.29 18.23 2.35
CA GLU A 154 -7.91 17.75 2.43
C GLU A 154 -7.79 16.47 3.30
N ASN A 155 -8.47 16.43 4.45
CA ASN A 155 -8.48 15.28 5.35
C ASN A 155 -9.11 14.05 4.69
N ARG A 156 -10.26 14.20 4.02
CA ARG A 156 -10.92 13.11 3.29
C ARG A 156 -10.04 12.56 2.16
N SER A 157 -9.32 13.43 1.45
CA SER A 157 -8.37 13.01 0.41
C SER A 157 -7.13 12.27 0.97
N SER A 158 -6.73 12.62 2.20
CA SER A 158 -5.53 12.09 2.86
C SER A 158 -5.79 10.78 3.60
N ALA A 159 -7.01 10.54 4.10
CA ALA A 159 -7.41 9.33 4.82
C ALA A 159 -7.18 8.04 4.00
N PHE A 160 -7.26 8.10 2.68
CA PHE A 160 -6.98 6.96 1.79
C PHE A 160 -5.49 6.58 1.69
N ARG A 161 -4.55 7.38 2.22
CA ARG A 161 -3.12 7.20 2.00
C ARG A 161 -2.40 6.43 3.11
N PHE A 162 -2.90 6.38 4.35
CA PHE A 162 -2.12 5.87 5.48
C PHE A 162 -2.44 4.41 5.84
N LEU A 163 -1.49 3.76 6.51
CA LEU A 163 -1.67 2.41 7.05
C LEU A 163 -2.50 2.49 8.35
N PRO A 164 -3.32 1.48 8.65
CA PRO A 164 -4.19 1.52 9.82
C PRO A 164 -3.38 1.32 11.10
N ASP A 165 -3.14 2.38 11.88
CA ASP A 165 -2.51 2.30 13.21
C ASP A 165 -3.52 2.44 14.37
N GLU A 166 -4.67 3.10 14.16
CA GLU A 166 -5.66 3.34 15.24
C GLU A 166 -6.97 2.53 15.10
N HIS A 167 -7.41 2.19 13.89
CA HIS A 167 -8.77 1.68 13.65
C HIS A 167 -9.04 0.25 14.11
N ILE A 168 -8.02 -0.57 14.33
CA ILE A 168 -8.18 -2.01 14.63
C ILE A 168 -8.68 -2.26 16.07
N GLU A 169 -8.50 -1.30 16.97
CA GLU A 169 -9.00 -1.39 18.35
C GLU A 169 -10.42 -0.80 18.48
N SER A 170 -10.99 -0.25 17.41
CA SER A 170 -12.31 0.39 17.43
C SER A 170 -13.41 -0.57 16.97
N ASP A 171 -14.61 -0.42 17.53
CA ASP A 171 -15.78 -1.22 17.15
C ASP A 171 -16.27 -0.91 15.72
N LEU A 172 -16.75 -1.93 15.01
CA LEU A 172 -17.27 -1.82 13.64
C LEU A 172 -18.42 -0.81 13.56
N ASP A 173 -19.29 -0.79 14.57
CA ASP A 173 -20.48 0.08 14.60
C ASP A 173 -20.12 1.57 14.51
N LYS A 174 -18.93 1.97 14.97
CA LYS A 174 -18.44 3.36 14.86
C LYS A 174 -18.16 3.79 13.42
N PHE A 175 -17.94 2.84 12.52
CA PHE A 175 -17.66 3.08 11.10
C PHE A 175 -18.82 2.68 10.21
N ALA A 176 -19.66 1.75 10.66
CA ALA A 176 -20.78 1.26 9.88
C ALA A 176 -21.94 2.25 9.79
N TYR A 177 -22.02 3.21 10.73
CA TYR A 177 -23.11 4.18 10.80
C TYR A 177 -22.60 5.61 10.93
N ASP A 178 -23.12 6.50 10.10
CA ASP A 178 -23.01 7.94 10.26
C ASP A 178 -24.19 8.46 11.10
N VAL A 179 -23.89 9.28 12.11
CA VAL A 179 -24.92 10.01 12.85
C VAL A 179 -25.35 11.21 12.03
N LEU A 180 -26.60 11.21 11.55
CA LEU A 180 -27.18 12.34 10.84
C LEU A 180 -27.58 13.41 11.84
N LEU A 181 -26.87 14.55 11.80
CA LEU A 181 -27.08 15.68 12.69
C LEU A 181 -27.73 16.85 11.96
N ASN A 182 -28.70 17.51 12.61
CA ASN A 182 -29.27 18.78 12.20
C ASN A 182 -28.93 19.87 13.23
N GLY A 183 -27.88 20.63 12.94
CA GLY A 183 -27.32 21.66 13.82
C GLY A 183 -26.11 21.18 14.63
N SER A 184 -25.91 21.74 15.82
CA SER A 184 -24.73 21.45 16.65
C SER A 184 -24.78 20.05 17.25
N ALA A 185 -23.70 19.28 17.06
CA ALA A 185 -23.49 17.94 17.60
C ALA A 185 -23.68 17.83 19.13
N ASN A 186 -23.61 18.95 19.86
CA ASN A 186 -23.68 18.97 21.33
C ASN A 186 -25.12 18.98 21.88
N LYS A 187 -26.16 18.97 21.03
CA LYS A 187 -27.56 19.03 21.47
C LYS A 187 -28.29 17.76 21.06
N PHE A 188 -28.73 16.93 22.00
CA PHE A 188 -29.41 15.65 21.69
C PHE A 188 -30.54 15.75 20.64
N ARG A 189 -31.31 16.85 20.65
CA ARG A 189 -32.37 17.12 19.66
C ARG A 189 -31.90 17.26 18.21
N SER A 190 -30.59 17.39 17.96
CA SER A 190 -30.01 17.47 16.62
C SER A 190 -29.81 16.10 15.99
N ILE A 191 -29.88 15.00 16.74
CA ILE A 191 -29.73 13.65 16.17
C ILE A 191 -31.02 13.32 15.42
N MET A 192 -30.96 13.31 14.08
CA MET A 192 -32.11 12.99 13.23
C MET A 192 -32.22 11.49 12.95
N GLY A 193 -31.08 10.79 12.89
CA GLY A 193 -31.06 9.37 12.59
C GLY A 193 -29.65 8.82 12.42
N LEU A 194 -29.59 7.57 12.00
CA LEU A 194 -28.37 6.87 11.60
C LEU A 194 -28.49 6.50 10.12
N ALA A 195 -27.40 6.62 9.37
CA ALA A 195 -27.31 6.12 8.00
C ALA A 195 -26.17 5.12 7.89
N GLU A 196 -26.37 4.01 7.20
CA GLU A 196 -25.27 3.06 6.95
C GLU A 196 -24.22 3.65 6.01
N ASN A 197 -22.95 3.48 6.36
CA ASN A 197 -21.82 3.96 5.58
C ASN A 197 -21.04 2.78 4.96
N GLU A 198 -21.42 2.39 3.73
CA GLU A 198 -20.76 1.29 3.00
C GLU A 198 -19.26 1.54 2.82
N THR A 199 -18.86 2.79 2.59
CA THR A 199 -17.46 3.14 2.30
C THR A 199 -16.58 3.00 3.53
N GLU A 200 -17.00 3.52 4.68
CA GLU A 200 -16.26 3.39 5.93
C GLU A 200 -16.28 1.95 6.46
N LEU A 201 -17.40 1.23 6.34
CA LEU A 201 -17.45 -0.20 6.63
C LEU A 201 -16.47 -1.00 5.75
N SER A 202 -16.44 -0.70 4.45
CA SER A 202 -15.54 -1.31 3.47
C SER A 202 -14.07 -1.04 3.79
N LYS A 203 -13.73 0.18 4.24
CA LYS A 203 -12.39 0.55 4.72
C LYS A 203 -12.02 -0.20 6.00
N TYR A 204 -12.95 -0.26 6.97
CA TYR A 204 -12.76 -0.97 8.23
C TYR A 204 -12.48 -2.46 8.01
N ILE A 205 -13.27 -3.15 7.19
CA ILE A 205 -13.05 -4.58 6.93
C ILE A 205 -11.72 -4.77 6.17
N SER A 206 -11.41 -3.91 5.20
CA SER A 206 -10.14 -3.98 4.45
C SER A 206 -8.90 -3.75 5.32
N SER A 207 -8.95 -2.83 6.28
CA SER A 207 -7.85 -2.59 7.22
C SER A 207 -7.64 -3.79 8.14
N HIS A 208 -8.73 -4.41 8.61
CA HIS A 208 -8.69 -5.62 9.42
C HIS A 208 -8.14 -6.82 8.64
N ILE A 209 -8.58 -7.04 7.40
CA ILE A 209 -8.04 -8.10 6.53
C ILE A 209 -6.53 -7.93 6.37
N LEU A 210 -6.06 -6.71 6.09
CA LEU A 210 -4.63 -6.44 5.92
C LEU A 210 -3.85 -6.74 7.21
N ALA A 211 -4.37 -6.32 8.35
CA ALA A 211 -3.75 -6.54 9.65
C ALA A 211 -3.70 -8.04 9.99
N HIS A 212 -4.82 -8.76 9.93
CA HIS A 212 -4.86 -10.19 10.20
C HIS A 212 -4.04 -11.03 9.20
N ARG A 213 -3.88 -10.59 7.95
CA ARG A 213 -3.01 -11.29 6.98
C ARG A 213 -1.53 -11.15 7.35
N LEU A 214 -1.16 -10.01 7.92
CA LEU A 214 0.23 -9.74 8.30
C LEU A 214 0.54 -10.09 9.76
N CYS A 215 -0.48 -10.39 10.56
CA CYS A 215 -0.36 -10.60 12.00
C CYS A 215 -1.17 -11.78 12.53
N ASN A 216 -0.59 -12.43 13.54
CA ASN A 216 -1.28 -13.41 14.40
C ASN A 216 -2.19 -12.72 15.41
N LEU A 217 -3.20 -12.02 14.89
CA LEU A 217 -4.27 -11.40 15.68
C LEU A 217 -5.34 -12.43 16.03
N THR A 218 -5.77 -12.45 17.29
CA THR A 218 -7.03 -13.08 17.65
C THR A 218 -8.17 -12.24 17.08
N SER A 219 -9.03 -12.85 16.27
CA SER A 219 -10.23 -12.17 15.76
C SER A 219 -11.14 -11.78 16.92
N ASN A 220 -11.65 -10.55 16.89
CA ASN A 220 -12.60 -10.10 17.90
C ASN A 220 -13.98 -10.70 17.64
N GLU A 221 -14.49 -11.49 18.60
CA GLU A 221 -15.85 -12.03 18.57
C GLU A 221 -16.91 -10.91 18.52
N SER A 222 -16.63 -9.71 19.04
CA SER A 222 -17.55 -8.56 18.91
C SER A 222 -17.71 -8.13 17.44
N THR A 223 -16.61 -8.07 16.67
CA THR A 223 -16.65 -7.71 15.25
C THR A 223 -17.51 -8.70 14.44
N LEU A 224 -17.38 -10.00 14.70
CA LEU A 224 -18.21 -11.02 14.03
C LEU A 224 -19.70 -10.88 14.37
N LYS A 225 -20.01 -10.56 15.64
CA LYS A 225 -21.39 -10.26 16.07
C LYS A 225 -21.93 -9.01 15.38
N GLN A 226 -21.13 -7.95 15.28
CA GLN A 226 -21.52 -6.70 14.62
C GLN A 226 -21.76 -6.89 13.12
N ILE A 227 -20.89 -7.65 12.43
CA ILE A 227 -21.14 -8.08 11.04
C ILE A 227 -22.47 -8.81 10.94
N THR A 228 -22.72 -9.79 11.83
CA THR A 228 -23.98 -10.54 11.81
C THR A 228 -25.19 -9.64 11.97
N LEU A 229 -25.13 -8.64 12.85
CA LEU A 229 -26.21 -7.69 13.08
C LEU A 229 -26.41 -6.74 11.91
N PHE A 230 -25.32 -6.19 11.35
CA PHE A 230 -25.36 -5.27 10.21
C PHE A 230 -26.02 -5.91 8.99
N PHE A 231 -25.66 -7.15 8.66
CA PHE A 231 -26.20 -7.88 7.49
C PHE A 231 -27.54 -8.59 7.76
N ARG A 232 -28.32 -8.20 8.78
CA ARG A 232 -29.68 -8.74 8.95
C ARG A 232 -30.68 -8.06 8.02
N GLY A 233 -31.65 -8.84 7.55
CA GLY A 233 -32.77 -8.31 6.76
C GLY A 233 -32.33 -7.71 5.43
N GLU A 234 -32.88 -6.55 5.08
CA GLU A 234 -32.60 -5.87 3.81
C GLU A 234 -31.13 -5.53 3.61
N ASN A 235 -30.41 -5.18 4.69
CA ASN A 235 -28.99 -4.83 4.62
C ASN A 235 -28.13 -5.97 4.06
N CYS A 236 -28.57 -7.23 4.21
CA CYS A 236 -27.90 -8.37 3.57
C CYS A 236 -27.80 -8.19 2.05
N ILE A 237 -28.90 -7.77 1.42
CA ILE A 237 -29.01 -7.63 -0.04
C ILE A 237 -28.47 -6.28 -0.51
N ARG A 238 -28.82 -5.20 0.22
CA ARG A 238 -28.40 -3.83 -0.08
C ARG A 238 -26.87 -3.70 -0.14
N PHE A 239 -26.15 -4.36 0.76
CA PHE A 239 -24.68 -4.32 0.83
C PHE A 239 -24.02 -5.58 0.26
N SER A 240 -24.64 -6.20 -0.75
CA SER A 240 -24.14 -7.42 -1.39
C SER A 240 -22.69 -7.33 -1.88
N ARG A 241 -22.25 -6.14 -2.33
CA ARG A 241 -20.87 -5.85 -2.74
C ARG A 241 -19.82 -6.14 -1.66
N LEU A 242 -20.22 -6.19 -0.39
CA LEU A 242 -19.35 -6.47 0.74
C LEU A 242 -19.28 -7.95 1.11
N TRP A 243 -20.13 -8.83 0.56
CA TRP A 243 -20.15 -10.27 0.89
C TRP A 243 -18.77 -10.92 0.72
N GLU A 244 -18.14 -10.71 -0.44
CA GLU A 244 -16.81 -11.22 -0.74
C GLU A 244 -15.78 -10.74 0.28
N LYS A 245 -15.86 -9.47 0.69
CA LYS A 245 -14.90 -8.89 1.64
C LYS A 245 -15.12 -9.43 3.05
N VAL A 246 -16.37 -9.62 3.49
CA VAL A 246 -16.69 -10.26 4.77
C VAL A 246 -16.19 -11.71 4.78
N LEU A 247 -16.40 -12.46 3.69
CA LEU A 247 -15.91 -13.83 3.55
C LEU A 247 -14.38 -13.90 3.50
N ALA A 248 -13.72 -12.92 2.88
CA ALA A 248 -12.26 -12.79 2.93
C ALA A 248 -11.75 -12.56 4.35
N TYR A 249 -12.42 -11.69 5.12
CA TYR A 249 -12.10 -11.44 6.53
C TYR A 249 -12.23 -12.69 7.38
N THR A 250 -13.32 -13.44 7.25
CA THR A 250 -13.58 -14.65 8.03
C THR A 250 -12.63 -15.79 7.63
N LEU A 251 -12.20 -15.84 6.37
CA LEU A 251 -11.17 -16.76 5.89
C LEU A 251 -9.79 -16.44 6.48
N ILE A 252 -9.34 -15.19 6.38
CA ILE A 252 -8.02 -14.77 6.88
C ILE A 252 -7.94 -14.93 8.40
N THR A 253 -9.05 -14.71 9.11
CA THR A 253 -9.15 -14.96 10.55
C THR A 253 -9.39 -16.42 10.93
N LYS A 254 -9.44 -17.33 9.95
CA LYS A 254 -9.70 -18.77 10.11
C LYS A 254 -11.04 -19.10 10.80
N LYS A 255 -12.03 -18.22 10.70
CA LYS A 255 -13.38 -18.38 11.26
C LYS A 255 -14.33 -19.05 10.28
N TYR A 256 -13.98 -20.27 9.87
CA TYR A 256 -14.68 -21.02 8.82
C TYR A 256 -16.14 -21.38 9.16
N THR A 257 -16.41 -21.67 10.44
CA THR A 257 -17.79 -21.91 10.92
C THR A 257 -18.67 -20.68 10.69
N PHE A 258 -18.13 -19.49 10.97
CA PHE A 258 -18.81 -18.23 10.72
C PHE A 258 -18.99 -17.97 9.21
N SER A 259 -17.96 -18.21 8.39
CA SER A 259 -18.07 -18.08 6.92
C SER A 259 -19.25 -18.88 6.38
N ARG A 260 -19.41 -20.13 6.85
CA ARG A 260 -20.52 -21.00 6.46
C ARG A 260 -21.87 -20.45 6.91
N SER A 261 -21.99 -20.00 8.17
CA SER A 261 -23.26 -19.46 8.68
C SER A 261 -23.65 -18.16 7.98
N PHE A 262 -22.67 -17.30 7.68
CA PHE A 262 -22.88 -16.05 6.97
C PHE A 262 -23.34 -16.30 5.53
N TYR A 263 -22.66 -17.20 4.81
CA TYR A 263 -23.09 -17.62 3.47
C TYR A 263 -24.51 -18.19 3.46
N LYS A 264 -24.87 -19.02 4.44
CA LYS A 264 -26.25 -19.52 4.58
C LYS A 264 -27.25 -18.38 4.85
N SER A 265 -26.89 -17.41 5.70
CA SER A 265 -27.74 -16.23 5.96
C SER A 265 -27.96 -15.38 4.70
N ILE A 266 -26.97 -15.32 3.80
CA ILE A 266 -27.11 -14.69 2.48
C ILE A 266 -28.16 -15.44 1.66
N GLN A 267 -28.03 -16.77 1.53
CA GLN A 267 -29.00 -17.60 0.79
C GLN A 267 -30.42 -17.45 1.35
N ASP A 268 -30.57 -17.53 2.68
CA ASP A 268 -31.86 -17.37 3.37
C ASP A 268 -32.47 -15.97 3.14
N SER A 269 -31.65 -14.94 2.93
CA SER A 269 -32.10 -13.58 2.61
C SER A 269 -32.48 -13.43 1.15
N ILE A 270 -31.72 -14.07 0.23
CA ILE A 270 -32.03 -14.09 -1.20
C ILE A 270 -33.39 -14.74 -1.45
N GLU A 271 -33.71 -15.83 -0.74
CA GLU A 271 -35.00 -16.51 -0.90
C GLU A 271 -36.22 -15.65 -0.54
N LYS A 272 -36.02 -14.58 0.23
CA LYS A 272 -37.09 -13.66 0.62
C LYS A 272 -37.31 -12.54 -0.39
N ILE A 273 -36.46 -12.40 -1.40
CA ILE A 273 -36.59 -11.36 -2.43
C ILE A 273 -37.89 -11.58 -3.22
N LYS A 274 -38.68 -10.51 -3.35
CA LYS A 274 -39.89 -10.44 -4.16
C LYS A 274 -39.93 -9.13 -4.92
N TRP A 275 -40.28 -9.20 -6.20
CA TRP A 275 -40.61 -8.04 -7.01
C TRP A 275 -42.03 -7.56 -6.65
N HIS A 276 -42.26 -6.24 -6.61
CA HIS A 276 -43.55 -5.65 -6.27
C HIS A 276 -44.10 -4.70 -7.35
N GLY A 277 -43.65 -4.84 -8.61
CA GLY A 277 -44.18 -4.08 -9.74
C GLY A 277 -45.42 -4.71 -10.38
N ASP A 278 -46.05 -3.97 -11.29
CA ASP A 278 -47.38 -4.29 -11.86
C ASP A 278 -47.43 -5.52 -12.80
N ASN A 279 -46.27 -6.01 -13.26
CA ASN A 279 -46.13 -7.15 -14.17
C ASN A 279 -45.76 -8.45 -13.44
N ASP A 280 -46.06 -9.59 -14.09
CA ASP A 280 -45.95 -10.97 -13.58
C ASP A 280 -44.76 -11.18 -12.60
N GLU A 281 -45.10 -11.32 -11.31
CA GLU A 281 -44.19 -11.31 -10.15
C GLU A 281 -43.12 -12.43 -10.22
N SER A 282 -43.39 -13.48 -11.01
CA SER A 282 -42.68 -14.76 -10.98
C SER A 282 -41.34 -14.78 -11.71
N ASP A 283 -41.21 -14.17 -12.90
CA ASP A 283 -39.98 -14.26 -13.72
C ASP A 283 -38.84 -13.37 -13.18
N ILE A 284 -39.15 -12.11 -12.84
CA ILE A 284 -38.15 -11.15 -12.34
C ILE A 284 -37.60 -11.59 -10.98
N SER A 285 -38.47 -11.99 -10.06
CA SER A 285 -38.06 -12.46 -8.73
C SER A 285 -37.13 -13.67 -8.83
N SER A 286 -37.49 -14.65 -9.67
CA SER A 286 -36.68 -15.85 -9.91
C SER A 286 -35.30 -15.48 -10.46
N LYS A 287 -35.25 -14.61 -11.47
CA LYS A 287 -33.98 -14.19 -12.10
C LYS A 287 -33.06 -13.43 -11.13
N ILE A 288 -33.61 -12.53 -10.31
CA ILE A 288 -32.83 -11.82 -9.28
C ILE A 288 -32.27 -12.82 -8.26
N LYS A 289 -33.08 -13.79 -7.81
CA LYS A 289 -32.63 -14.83 -6.89
C LYS A 289 -31.50 -15.67 -7.47
N THR A 290 -31.62 -16.13 -8.71
CA THR A 290 -30.57 -16.89 -9.39
C THR A 290 -29.28 -16.07 -9.48
N ALA A 291 -29.35 -14.83 -9.99
CA ALA A 291 -28.18 -13.97 -10.13
C ALA A 291 -27.51 -13.63 -8.79
N MET A 292 -28.30 -13.38 -7.74
CA MET A 292 -27.78 -13.12 -6.40
C MET A 292 -27.11 -14.37 -5.79
N ASN A 293 -27.68 -15.56 -6.01
CA ASN A 293 -27.07 -16.81 -5.56
C ASN A 293 -25.75 -17.09 -6.32
N GLU A 294 -25.70 -16.87 -7.63
CA GLU A 294 -24.45 -16.96 -8.41
C GLU A 294 -23.40 -15.98 -7.88
N TYR A 295 -23.80 -14.75 -7.55
CA TYR A 295 -22.90 -13.76 -6.97
C TYR A 295 -22.40 -14.16 -5.57
N ALA A 296 -23.24 -14.77 -4.74
CA ALA A 296 -22.85 -15.33 -3.45
C ALA A 296 -21.85 -16.49 -3.61
N ASP A 297 -22.08 -17.37 -4.60
CA ASP A 297 -21.19 -18.49 -4.94
C ASP A 297 -19.83 -17.99 -5.42
N ILE A 298 -19.81 -16.98 -6.29
CA ILE A 298 -18.59 -16.30 -6.72
C ILE A 298 -17.86 -15.70 -5.51
N SER A 299 -18.58 -14.99 -4.63
CA SER A 299 -18.01 -14.33 -3.45
C SER A 299 -17.36 -15.33 -2.49
N LEU A 300 -17.94 -16.53 -2.33
CA LEU A 300 -17.38 -17.60 -1.52
C LEU A 300 -16.22 -18.31 -2.23
N CYS A 301 -16.44 -18.81 -3.44
CA CYS A 301 -15.48 -19.65 -4.16
C CYS A 301 -14.20 -18.90 -4.51
N LEU A 302 -14.28 -17.60 -4.81
CA LEU A 302 -13.12 -16.75 -5.03
C LEU A 302 -12.17 -16.73 -3.82
N ASN A 303 -12.74 -16.68 -2.61
CA ASN A 303 -12.00 -16.69 -1.37
C ASN A 303 -11.46 -18.08 -1.06
N LEU A 304 -12.26 -19.14 -1.20
CA LEU A 304 -11.80 -20.51 -1.00
C LEU A 304 -10.70 -20.92 -1.98
N ALA A 305 -10.68 -20.35 -3.19
CA ALA A 305 -9.60 -20.49 -4.16
C ALA A 305 -8.28 -19.85 -3.73
N LEU A 306 -8.17 -19.28 -2.51
CA LEU A 306 -6.91 -18.88 -1.88
C LEU A 306 -6.33 -19.97 -0.98
N LEU A 307 -7.19 -20.80 -0.36
CA LEU A 307 -6.83 -21.83 0.61
C LEU A 307 -6.23 -23.08 -0.03
N ASP A 308 -5.72 -23.98 0.80
CA ASP A 308 -5.22 -25.27 0.36
C ASP A 308 -6.29 -26.05 -0.43
N LEU A 309 -6.10 -26.19 -1.74
CA LEU A 309 -7.04 -26.86 -2.62
C LEU A 309 -7.13 -28.36 -2.36
N ASP A 310 -6.04 -28.96 -1.88
CA ASP A 310 -6.02 -30.38 -1.57
C ASP A 310 -6.83 -30.64 -0.29
N VAL A 311 -6.90 -29.67 0.62
CA VAL A 311 -7.81 -29.74 1.78
C VAL A 311 -9.27 -29.46 1.39
N ILE A 312 -9.53 -28.43 0.56
CA ILE A 312 -10.89 -27.97 0.27
C ILE A 312 -11.62 -28.90 -0.71
N LEU A 313 -10.94 -29.42 -1.73
CA LEU A 313 -11.57 -30.16 -2.82
C LEU A 313 -11.51 -31.69 -2.66
N ASN A 314 -10.63 -32.22 -1.81
CA ASN A 314 -10.49 -33.67 -1.66
C ASN A 314 -11.34 -34.19 -0.50
N ASP A 315 -12.47 -34.86 -0.78
CA ASP A 315 -13.38 -35.32 0.29
C ASP A 315 -12.97 -36.60 1.03
N THR A 316 -11.88 -37.26 0.62
CA THR A 316 -11.46 -38.54 1.23
C THR A 316 -10.23 -38.43 2.13
N GLN A 317 -9.50 -37.32 2.06
CA GLN A 317 -8.24 -37.15 2.80
C GLN A 317 -8.51 -36.70 4.23
N GLU A 318 -7.93 -37.40 5.22
CA GLU A 318 -7.87 -36.92 6.60
C GLU A 318 -7.06 -35.62 6.64
N THR A 319 -7.59 -34.62 7.35
CA THR A 319 -6.95 -33.31 7.49
C THR A 319 -6.89 -32.92 8.95
N GLU A 320 -5.76 -32.35 9.36
CA GLU A 320 -5.60 -31.74 10.69
C GLU A 320 -6.44 -30.46 10.83
N GLN A 321 -6.85 -29.85 9.70
CA GLN A 321 -7.67 -28.64 9.66
C GLN A 321 -9.16 -28.95 9.82
N LYS A 322 -9.54 -29.52 10.97
CA LYS A 322 -10.91 -29.99 11.25
C LYS A 322 -11.98 -28.89 11.07
N GLU A 323 -11.62 -27.64 11.27
CA GLU A 323 -12.51 -26.49 11.13
C GLU A 323 -12.97 -26.23 9.68
N LEU A 324 -12.23 -26.73 8.68
CA LEU A 324 -12.59 -26.61 7.26
C LEU A 324 -13.57 -27.70 6.80
N ILE A 325 -13.70 -28.80 7.53
CA ILE A 325 -14.56 -29.95 7.16
C ILE A 325 -16.01 -29.51 6.84
N PRO A 326 -16.66 -28.63 7.63
CA PRO A 326 -18.02 -28.20 7.33
C PRO A 326 -18.15 -27.44 6.00
N ILE A 327 -17.16 -26.61 5.64
CA ILE A 327 -17.14 -25.90 4.36
C ILE A 327 -16.85 -26.88 3.23
N ARG A 328 -15.82 -27.73 3.39
CA ARG A 328 -15.45 -28.78 2.43
C ARG A 328 -16.66 -29.63 2.03
N LYS A 329 -17.43 -30.13 3.00
CA LYS A 329 -18.66 -30.91 2.72
C LYS A 329 -19.71 -30.13 1.95
N MET A 330 -19.86 -28.83 2.24
CA MET A 330 -20.79 -27.96 1.52
C MET A 330 -20.37 -27.74 0.07
N ILE A 331 -19.06 -27.59 -0.18
CA ILE A 331 -18.50 -27.40 -1.53
C ILE A 331 -18.56 -28.70 -2.33
N ASN A 332 -18.13 -29.82 -1.78
CA ASN A 332 -18.09 -31.10 -2.48
C ASN A 332 -19.50 -31.67 -2.78
N GLY A 333 -20.54 -31.15 -2.12
CA GLY A 333 -21.93 -31.43 -2.47
C GLY A 333 -22.41 -30.73 -3.75
N ASP A 334 -21.61 -29.84 -4.33
CA ASP A 334 -21.97 -29.02 -5.50
C ASP A 334 -20.81 -28.98 -6.51
N ALA A 335 -20.98 -29.70 -7.62
CA ALA A 335 -19.96 -29.82 -8.65
C ALA A 335 -19.61 -28.49 -9.34
N ASP A 336 -20.52 -27.52 -9.36
CA ASP A 336 -20.25 -26.23 -9.99
C ASP A 336 -19.41 -25.33 -9.10
N LYS A 337 -19.60 -25.40 -7.77
CA LYS A 337 -18.70 -24.74 -6.80
C LYS A 337 -17.28 -25.28 -6.86
N VAL A 338 -17.11 -26.60 -6.95
CA VAL A 338 -15.79 -27.25 -7.14
C VAL A 338 -15.10 -26.70 -8.38
N LYS A 339 -15.79 -26.75 -9.53
CA LYS A 339 -15.26 -26.21 -10.80
C LYS A 339 -14.95 -24.73 -10.71
N LEU A 340 -15.77 -23.94 -10.01
CA LEU A 340 -15.59 -22.50 -9.88
C LEU A 340 -14.32 -22.16 -9.08
N ILE A 341 -14.05 -22.89 -7.99
CA ILE A 341 -12.81 -22.75 -7.19
C ILE A 341 -11.58 -23.07 -8.05
N GLU A 342 -11.60 -24.20 -8.78
CA GLU A 342 -10.50 -24.58 -9.67
C GLU A 342 -10.29 -23.53 -10.76
N ARG A 343 -11.36 -23.06 -11.41
CA ARG A 343 -11.30 -22.01 -12.43
C ARG A 343 -10.69 -20.73 -11.88
N PHE A 344 -11.04 -20.28 -10.68
CA PHE A 344 -10.43 -19.10 -10.07
C PHE A 344 -8.93 -19.30 -9.83
N ARG A 345 -8.51 -20.45 -9.29
CA ARG A 345 -7.09 -20.74 -9.06
C ARG A 345 -6.30 -20.84 -10.37
N ASP A 346 -6.85 -21.49 -11.39
CA ASP A 346 -6.15 -21.77 -12.65
C ASP A 346 -6.10 -20.56 -13.59
N SER A 347 -7.19 -19.79 -13.65
CA SER A 347 -7.20 -18.50 -14.34
C SER A 347 -6.45 -17.42 -13.58
N ASN A 348 -6.14 -17.68 -12.30
CA ASN A 348 -5.49 -16.76 -11.38
C ASN A 348 -6.30 -15.46 -11.19
N LEU A 349 -7.63 -15.57 -11.31
CA LEU A 349 -8.60 -14.51 -10.99
C LEU A 349 -8.94 -14.56 -9.50
N ILE A 350 -7.91 -14.39 -8.66
CA ILE A 350 -8.01 -14.40 -7.19
C ILE A 350 -7.64 -13.04 -6.60
N ARG A 351 -7.87 -12.84 -5.30
CA ARG A 351 -7.44 -11.62 -4.60
C ARG A 351 -5.93 -11.63 -4.36
N HIS A 352 -5.19 -11.12 -5.35
CA HIS A 352 -3.72 -11.14 -5.30
C HIS A 352 -3.09 -10.43 -4.09
N ASN A 353 -3.78 -9.42 -3.52
CA ASN A 353 -3.30 -8.71 -2.33
C ASN A 353 -3.36 -9.56 -1.04
N LEU A 354 -4.06 -10.69 -1.08
CA LEU A 354 -4.12 -11.67 0.02
C LEU A 354 -3.09 -12.80 -0.14
N VAL A 355 -2.40 -12.87 -1.28
CA VAL A 355 -1.30 -13.81 -1.48
C VAL A 355 -0.10 -13.34 -0.67
N SER A 356 0.34 -14.14 0.29
CA SER A 356 1.36 -13.76 1.28
C SER A 356 2.75 -13.60 0.68
N TRP A 357 3.08 -14.35 -0.38
CA TRP A 357 4.34 -14.21 -1.10
C TRP A 357 4.11 -13.94 -2.60
N PRO A 358 4.71 -12.87 -3.18
CA PRO A 358 4.45 -12.48 -4.55
C PRO A 358 4.69 -13.60 -5.56
N LEU A 359 3.78 -13.68 -6.52
CA LEU A 359 3.80 -14.57 -7.67
C LEU A 359 3.66 -16.08 -7.41
N VAL A 360 3.50 -16.53 -6.16
CA VAL A 360 3.25 -17.96 -5.88
C VAL A 360 1.96 -18.45 -6.56
N ASN A 361 0.93 -17.60 -6.59
CA ASN A 361 -0.32 -17.85 -7.30
C ASN A 361 -0.18 -18.04 -8.83
N TYR A 362 0.91 -17.55 -9.41
CA TYR A 362 1.23 -17.74 -10.83
C TYR A 362 1.92 -19.09 -11.10
N THR A 363 2.13 -19.92 -10.08
CA THR A 363 2.69 -21.27 -10.20
C THR A 363 1.60 -22.34 -10.13
N ASN A 364 2.00 -23.62 -10.15
CA ASN A 364 1.12 -24.76 -9.88
C ASN A 364 1.00 -25.09 -8.38
N TYR A 365 1.43 -24.20 -7.49
CA TYR A 365 1.28 -24.40 -6.05
C TYR A 365 -0.22 -24.47 -5.67
N ARG A 366 -0.60 -25.57 -5.01
CA ARG A 366 -2.00 -25.89 -4.62
C ARG A 366 -2.31 -25.62 -3.15
N GLY A 367 -1.28 -25.43 -2.32
CA GLY A 367 -1.42 -25.14 -0.89
C GLY A 367 -2.01 -23.75 -0.62
N ASP A 368 -2.14 -23.42 0.66
CA ASP A 368 -2.72 -22.16 1.11
C ASP A 368 -1.80 -20.96 0.77
N LEU A 369 -2.32 -20.03 -0.03
CA LEU A 369 -1.60 -18.84 -0.46
C LEU A 369 -1.60 -17.70 0.56
N THR A 370 -2.41 -17.82 1.61
CA THR A 370 -2.60 -16.80 2.64
C THR A 370 -1.70 -17.02 3.85
N GLU A 371 -0.99 -18.16 3.92
CA GLU A 371 -0.09 -18.47 5.04
C GLU A 371 1.00 -17.41 5.22
N GLU A 372 1.15 -16.91 6.44
CA GLU A 372 2.12 -15.86 6.80
C GLU A 372 3.57 -16.28 6.51
N GLU A 373 3.86 -17.57 6.67
CA GLU A 373 5.18 -18.17 6.50
C GLU A 373 5.29 -18.98 5.20
N LEU A 374 4.44 -18.70 4.20
CA LEU A 374 4.40 -19.38 2.90
C LEU A 374 5.79 -19.54 2.24
N TYR A 375 6.69 -18.58 2.46
CA TYR A 375 8.07 -18.62 1.97
C TYR A 375 8.86 -19.85 2.45
N LYS A 376 8.51 -20.44 3.60
CA LYS A 376 9.10 -21.69 4.11
C LYS A 376 8.65 -22.87 3.23
N ASN A 377 7.35 -23.03 3.01
CA ASN A 377 6.79 -24.14 2.22
C ASN A 377 7.33 -24.13 0.78
N ILE A 378 7.34 -22.97 0.13
CA ILE A 378 7.83 -22.86 -1.24
C ILE A 378 9.36 -22.96 -1.34
N SER A 379 10.11 -22.77 -0.25
CA SER A 379 11.57 -22.94 -0.26
C SER A 379 12.00 -24.39 -0.45
N GLU A 380 11.13 -25.34 -0.12
CA GLU A 380 11.35 -26.77 -0.28
C GLU A 380 11.07 -27.25 -1.71
N LEU A 381 10.24 -26.51 -2.45
CA LEU A 381 9.76 -26.86 -3.78
C LEU A 381 10.59 -26.18 -4.90
N ASP A 382 10.68 -26.81 -6.07
CA ASP A 382 11.17 -26.15 -7.30
C ASP A 382 9.95 -25.72 -8.12
N ILE A 383 9.38 -24.56 -7.78
CA ILE A 383 8.22 -23.99 -8.46
C ILE A 383 8.63 -22.98 -9.53
N GLU A 384 7.94 -23.02 -10.66
CA GLU A 384 8.12 -22.08 -11.77
C GLU A 384 6.81 -21.41 -12.16
N LEU A 385 6.93 -20.23 -12.79
CA LEU A 385 5.78 -19.45 -13.21
C LEU A 385 5.14 -20.07 -14.45
N VAL A 386 3.83 -20.24 -14.41
CA VAL A 386 3.03 -20.84 -15.48
C VAL A 386 2.72 -19.78 -16.55
N LYS A 387 3.06 -20.07 -17.81
CA LYS A 387 2.86 -19.15 -18.94
C LYS A 387 1.38 -18.76 -19.14
N SER A 388 0.46 -19.72 -19.00
CA SER A 388 -0.97 -19.47 -19.16
C SER A 388 -1.55 -18.56 -18.07
N LYS A 389 -1.09 -18.67 -16.83
CA LYS A 389 -1.47 -17.75 -15.74
C LYS A 389 -0.99 -16.34 -16.06
N LYS A 390 0.27 -16.17 -16.48
CA LYS A 390 0.79 -14.86 -16.90
C LYS A 390 -0.02 -14.23 -18.04
N SER A 391 -0.44 -15.02 -19.03
CA SER A 391 -1.18 -14.49 -20.19
C SER A 391 -2.64 -14.18 -19.89
N LYS A 392 -3.26 -14.86 -18.91
CA LYS A 392 -4.69 -14.73 -18.58
C LYS A 392 -4.97 -13.75 -17.44
N THR A 393 -3.99 -13.47 -16.58
CA THR A 393 -4.19 -12.56 -15.45
C THR A 393 -4.14 -11.10 -15.91
N PRO A 394 -5.20 -10.30 -15.71
CA PRO A 394 -5.27 -8.91 -16.16
C PRO A 394 -4.58 -7.96 -15.16
N ARG A 395 -3.36 -8.29 -14.72
CA ARG A 395 -2.63 -7.54 -13.69
C ARG A 395 -1.21 -7.25 -14.15
N PHE A 396 -0.79 -5.99 -14.01
CA PHE A 396 0.60 -5.60 -14.14
C PHE A 396 1.44 -6.19 -12.99
N ILE A 397 2.49 -6.94 -13.34
CA ILE A 397 3.43 -7.52 -12.38
C ILE A 397 4.62 -6.57 -12.24
N HIS A 398 4.89 -6.12 -11.02
CA HIS A 398 6.02 -5.22 -10.79
C HIS A 398 7.36 -5.99 -10.75
N ALA A 399 8.45 -5.32 -11.13
CA ALA A 399 9.79 -5.90 -11.14
C ALA A 399 10.23 -6.41 -9.75
N ASP A 400 9.87 -5.72 -8.68
CA ASP A 400 10.20 -6.12 -7.31
C ASP A 400 9.45 -7.40 -6.87
N GLU A 401 8.28 -7.68 -7.45
CA GLU A 401 7.56 -8.94 -7.21
C GLU A 401 8.29 -10.13 -7.84
N TYR A 402 8.86 -9.94 -9.04
CA TYR A 402 9.76 -10.95 -9.62
C TYR A 402 11.01 -11.15 -8.76
N GLN A 403 11.61 -10.07 -8.26
CA GLN A 403 12.76 -10.18 -7.38
C GLN A 403 12.43 -11.01 -6.13
N LEU A 404 11.31 -10.73 -5.46
CA LEU A 404 10.88 -11.46 -4.26
C LEU A 404 10.59 -12.93 -4.55
N PHE A 405 9.96 -13.24 -5.68
CA PHE A 405 9.70 -14.62 -6.08
C PHE A 405 11.00 -15.43 -6.26
N TYR A 406 11.98 -14.87 -6.98
CA TYR A 406 13.26 -15.56 -7.25
C TYR A 406 14.31 -15.43 -6.12
N LEU A 407 14.04 -14.61 -5.10
CA LEU A 407 14.92 -14.41 -3.94
C LEU A 407 15.16 -15.72 -3.18
N ILE A 408 14.09 -16.47 -2.92
CA ILE A 408 14.14 -17.72 -2.15
C ILE A 408 15.07 -18.72 -2.83
N ARG A 409 14.88 -18.94 -4.15
CA ARG A 409 15.73 -19.81 -4.97
C ARG A 409 17.19 -19.35 -4.94
N SER A 410 17.43 -18.04 -5.03
CA SER A 410 18.76 -17.45 -5.01
C SER A 410 19.45 -17.60 -3.66
N LEU A 411 18.71 -17.52 -2.55
CA LEU A 411 19.23 -17.72 -1.21
C LEU A 411 19.58 -19.19 -0.97
N LYS A 412 18.69 -20.13 -1.33
CA LYS A 412 18.93 -21.59 -1.26
C LYS A 412 20.17 -22.01 -2.05
N LYS A 413 20.32 -21.50 -3.29
CA LYS A 413 21.50 -21.77 -4.13
C LYS A 413 22.77 -21.03 -3.68
N LYS A 414 22.69 -20.16 -2.65
CA LYS A 414 23.79 -19.29 -2.17
C LYS A 414 24.33 -18.37 -3.27
N GLU A 415 23.42 -17.89 -4.12
CA GLU A 415 23.69 -17.06 -5.30
C GLU A 415 23.13 -15.64 -5.15
N LEU A 416 22.82 -15.18 -3.94
CA LEU A 416 22.25 -13.85 -3.70
C LEU A 416 23.06 -12.70 -4.33
N HIS A 417 24.40 -12.80 -4.30
CA HIS A 417 25.26 -11.84 -4.98
C HIS A 417 25.09 -11.88 -6.51
N LYS A 418 24.98 -13.08 -7.12
CA LYS A 418 24.74 -13.23 -8.56
C LYS A 418 23.37 -12.70 -8.94
N PHE A 419 22.37 -12.96 -8.10
CA PHE A 419 21.01 -12.45 -8.24
C PHE A 419 21.00 -10.92 -8.32
N THR A 420 21.71 -10.24 -7.42
CA THR A 420 21.84 -8.78 -7.47
C THR A 420 22.60 -8.32 -8.73
N THR A 421 23.73 -8.97 -9.08
CA THR A 421 24.54 -8.54 -10.24
C THR A 421 23.89 -8.78 -11.59
N ARG A 422 23.01 -9.78 -11.70
CA ARG A 422 22.31 -10.08 -12.96
C ARG A 422 21.32 -8.98 -13.35
N ASN A 423 20.71 -8.32 -12.35
CA ASN A 423 19.79 -7.21 -12.57
C ASN A 423 18.66 -7.55 -13.57
N ASP A 424 18.16 -8.79 -13.54
CA ASP A 424 17.27 -9.34 -14.57
C ASP A 424 15.97 -8.53 -14.75
N PHE A 425 15.52 -7.81 -13.72
CA PHE A 425 14.19 -7.17 -13.69
C PHE A 425 14.22 -5.64 -13.73
N HIS A 426 15.39 -5.01 -13.63
CA HIS A 426 15.52 -3.54 -13.64
C HIS A 426 16.48 -3.05 -14.73
N GLN A 427 16.64 -3.83 -15.81
CA GLN A 427 17.43 -3.42 -16.97
C GLN A 427 16.88 -2.10 -17.53
N GLY A 428 17.77 -1.17 -17.87
CA GLY A 428 17.44 0.19 -18.33
C GLY A 428 17.29 1.22 -17.21
N ALA A 429 16.60 0.88 -16.12
CA ALA A 429 16.43 1.78 -14.97
C ALA A 429 17.58 1.69 -13.96
N CYS A 430 18.25 0.54 -13.87
CA CYS A 430 19.35 0.32 -12.92
C CYS A 430 20.57 -0.24 -13.64
N VAL A 431 21.76 0.19 -13.22
CA VAL A 431 23.05 -0.30 -13.72
C VAL A 431 23.81 -0.93 -12.55
N VAL A 432 24.25 -2.18 -12.73
CA VAL A 432 24.98 -2.93 -11.70
C VAL A 432 26.33 -3.36 -12.25
N ASN A 433 27.40 -2.93 -11.58
CA ASN A 433 28.78 -3.24 -11.96
C ASN A 433 29.48 -3.99 -10.83
N LYS A 434 30.04 -5.15 -11.15
CA LYS A 434 30.78 -5.98 -10.20
C LYS A 434 32.26 -5.62 -10.22
N ASN A 435 32.79 -5.23 -9.07
CA ASN A 435 34.22 -5.04 -8.83
C ASN A 435 34.78 -6.17 -7.95
N LYS A 436 36.09 -6.14 -7.67
CA LYS A 436 36.79 -7.19 -6.90
C LYS A 436 36.10 -7.48 -5.56
N ASN A 437 35.93 -6.47 -4.70
CA ASN A 437 35.35 -6.57 -3.36
C ASN A 437 34.06 -5.76 -3.19
N THR A 438 33.59 -5.08 -4.23
CA THR A 438 32.41 -4.22 -4.18
C THR A 438 31.46 -4.49 -5.35
N ILE A 439 30.19 -4.15 -5.17
CA ILE A 439 29.20 -4.11 -6.25
C ILE A 439 28.70 -2.67 -6.30
N SER A 440 28.88 -2.00 -7.44
CA SER A 440 28.32 -0.67 -7.68
C SER A 440 26.92 -0.81 -8.24
N ILE A 441 25.97 -0.08 -7.68
CA ILE A 441 24.56 -0.08 -8.12
C ILE A 441 24.18 1.38 -8.35
N LYS A 442 23.77 1.73 -9.57
CA LYS A 442 23.24 3.05 -9.91
C LYS A 442 21.79 2.90 -10.31
N VAL A 443 20.89 3.55 -9.59
CA VAL A 443 19.47 3.63 -9.96
C VAL A 443 19.27 4.95 -10.70
N ASN A 444 18.89 4.85 -11.97
CA ASN A 444 18.53 5.99 -12.80
C ASN A 444 17.11 6.40 -12.43
N ASP A 445 16.98 7.59 -11.86
CA ASP A 445 15.69 8.15 -11.50
C ASP A 445 15.53 9.52 -12.17
N LYS A 446 14.35 9.77 -12.74
CA LYS A 446 13.96 11.05 -13.34
C LYS A 446 13.55 12.11 -12.32
N PHE A 447 13.60 11.85 -11.00
CA PHE A 447 13.44 12.92 -10.02
C PHE A 447 14.31 14.10 -10.43
N SER A 448 13.67 15.27 -10.54
CA SER A 448 14.34 16.49 -10.99
C SER A 448 15.65 16.59 -10.23
N SER A 449 16.75 16.71 -10.98
CA SER A 449 18.12 16.75 -10.49
C SER A 449 18.46 17.96 -9.59
N LYS A 450 17.49 18.45 -8.81
CA LYS A 450 17.50 19.64 -7.96
C LYS A 450 17.65 19.36 -6.47
N ASN A 451 17.55 18.11 -6.00
CA ASN A 451 17.72 17.85 -4.57
C ASN A 451 19.20 17.68 -4.22
N ASP A 452 19.85 18.83 -4.01
CA ASP A 452 21.15 18.99 -3.33
C ASP A 452 21.10 18.54 -1.85
N LYS A 453 19.91 18.11 -1.39
CA LYS A 453 19.59 17.73 -0.02
C LYS A 453 18.83 16.41 0.01
N ILE A 454 19.01 15.64 1.08
CA ILE A 454 18.30 14.38 1.31
C ILE A 454 17.79 14.34 2.77
N LYS A 455 16.51 14.03 2.95
CA LYS A 455 15.90 13.91 4.29
C LYS A 455 16.00 12.46 4.77
N VAL A 456 16.78 12.24 5.83
CA VAL A 456 16.98 10.91 6.44
C VAL A 456 16.16 10.82 7.71
N ALA A 457 15.41 9.72 7.86
CA ALA A 457 14.67 9.36 9.06
C ALA A 457 15.33 8.16 9.74
N LEU A 458 15.59 8.26 11.04
CA LEU A 458 16.03 7.15 11.89
C LEU A 458 14.82 6.59 12.64
N ALA A 459 14.59 5.28 12.53
CA ALA A 459 13.54 4.62 13.30
C ALA A 459 14.00 4.38 14.75
N ASN A 460 13.24 4.89 15.72
CA ASN A 460 13.36 4.50 17.11
C ASN A 460 12.37 3.37 17.38
N MET A 461 12.85 2.13 17.40
CA MET A 461 12.03 0.96 17.68
C MET A 461 12.77 -0.10 18.48
N LEU A 462 12.04 -0.80 19.33
CA LEU A 462 12.53 -1.97 20.03
C LEU A 462 12.70 -3.13 19.06
N VAL A 463 13.92 -3.67 19.00
CA VAL A 463 14.19 -4.99 18.45
C VAL A 463 14.45 -5.92 19.63
N ASP A 464 13.44 -6.71 19.96
CA ASP A 464 13.48 -7.59 21.11
C ASP A 464 14.22 -8.90 20.82
N ARG A 465 14.89 -9.42 21.84
CA ARG A 465 15.73 -10.63 21.71
C ARG A 465 14.90 -11.91 21.52
N ASP A 466 13.68 -11.96 22.06
CA ASP A 466 12.81 -13.13 21.97
C ASP A 466 12.36 -13.35 20.52
N SER A 467 11.95 -12.29 19.82
CA SER A 467 11.60 -12.32 18.39
C SER A 467 12.76 -12.83 17.54
N ILE A 468 13.99 -12.38 17.80
CA ILE A 468 15.19 -12.88 17.10
C ILE A 468 15.35 -14.40 17.32
N GLN A 469 15.17 -14.87 18.57
CA GLN A 469 15.27 -16.29 18.89
C GLN A 469 14.15 -17.12 18.26
N ARG A 470 12.91 -16.63 18.32
CA ARG A 470 11.74 -17.26 17.71
C ARG A 470 11.89 -17.43 16.20
N ALA A 471 12.39 -16.41 15.50
CA ALA A 471 12.65 -16.47 14.06
C ALA A 471 13.68 -17.56 13.68
N CYS A 472 14.56 -17.95 14.61
CA CYS A 472 15.55 -18.99 14.41
C CYS A 472 15.04 -20.41 14.74
N ARG A 473 13.96 -20.54 15.51
CA ARG A 473 13.50 -21.83 16.04
C ARG A 473 12.55 -22.54 15.06
N LYS A 474 12.65 -23.87 15.01
CA LYS A 474 11.74 -24.71 14.19
C LYS A 474 10.41 -24.97 14.90
N ASP A 475 10.39 -24.93 16.23
CA ASP A 475 9.23 -25.22 17.08
C ASP A 475 8.42 -23.95 17.45
N GLN A 476 8.80 -22.79 16.91
CA GLN A 476 8.15 -21.51 17.18
C GLN A 476 7.99 -20.72 15.88
N SER A 477 6.92 -19.93 15.79
CA SER A 477 6.74 -18.96 14.72
C SER A 477 7.34 -17.60 15.07
N PRO A 478 7.81 -16.82 14.06
CA PRO A 478 8.24 -15.45 14.24
C PRO A 478 7.19 -14.59 14.97
N ASN A 479 7.63 -13.56 15.68
CA ASN A 479 6.71 -12.65 16.33
C ASN A 479 6.08 -11.70 15.30
N LEU A 480 4.90 -12.08 14.82
CA LEU A 480 4.04 -11.28 13.94
C LEU A 480 2.88 -10.64 14.72
N SER A 481 3.10 -10.26 15.98
CA SER A 481 2.03 -9.64 16.79
C SER A 481 1.59 -8.30 16.23
N TYR A 482 0.31 -7.97 16.45
CA TYR A 482 -0.24 -6.68 16.05
C TYR A 482 0.44 -5.49 16.71
N GLN A 483 0.81 -5.58 18.00
CA GLN A 483 1.51 -4.48 18.67
C GLN A 483 2.83 -4.12 17.98
N ARG A 484 3.60 -5.15 17.57
CA ARG A 484 4.83 -4.93 16.80
C ARG A 484 4.55 -4.29 15.45
N GLN A 485 3.51 -4.75 14.75
CA GLN A 485 3.11 -4.18 13.48
C GLN A 485 2.61 -2.74 13.61
N LYS A 486 1.78 -2.45 14.61
CA LYS A 486 1.27 -1.10 14.93
C LYS A 486 2.44 -0.14 15.13
N GLY A 487 3.47 -0.56 15.86
CA GLY A 487 4.73 0.19 15.99
C GLY A 487 5.42 0.47 14.64
N LEU A 488 5.50 -0.54 13.76
CA LEU A 488 6.05 -0.37 12.41
C LEU A 488 5.18 0.55 11.53
N TYR A 489 3.85 0.42 11.57
CA TYR A 489 2.93 1.28 10.83
C TYR A 489 3.06 2.73 11.26
N HIS A 490 3.16 2.98 12.57
CA HIS A 490 3.39 4.32 13.08
C HIS A 490 4.68 4.93 12.52
N ILE A 491 5.78 4.16 12.51
CA ILE A 491 7.06 4.57 11.93
C ILE A 491 6.95 4.88 10.43
N LEU A 492 6.30 4.00 9.65
CA LEU A 492 6.13 4.17 8.21
C LEU A 492 5.20 5.35 7.88
N ASN A 493 4.10 5.51 8.61
CA ASN A 493 3.18 6.63 8.46
C ASN A 493 3.87 7.95 8.80
N ALA A 494 4.62 8.00 9.91
CA ALA A 494 5.40 9.17 10.29
C ALA A 494 6.44 9.52 9.22
N ALA A 495 7.15 8.54 8.66
CA ALA A 495 8.15 8.77 7.61
C ALA A 495 7.52 9.36 6.34
N ASN A 496 6.33 8.89 5.96
CA ASN A 496 5.58 9.46 4.84
C ASN A 496 5.08 10.88 5.14
N LYS A 497 4.57 11.13 6.34
CA LYS A 497 4.09 12.45 6.78
C LYS A 497 5.21 13.48 6.82
N GLU A 498 6.40 13.05 7.25
CA GLU A 498 7.60 13.86 7.26
C GLU A 498 8.28 13.93 5.89
N GLU A 499 7.74 13.31 4.84
CA GLU A 499 8.33 13.31 3.49
C GLU A 499 9.81 12.90 3.50
N ALA A 500 10.16 11.89 4.31
CA ALA A 500 11.52 11.38 4.36
C ALA A 500 11.91 10.70 3.03
N ASP A 501 13.13 10.96 2.55
CA ASP A 501 13.66 10.27 1.37
C ASP A 501 14.16 8.86 1.71
N VAL A 502 14.78 8.71 2.87
CA VAL A 502 15.36 7.44 3.36
C VAL A 502 14.87 7.19 4.77
N LEU A 503 14.29 6.01 5.02
CA LEU A 503 14.02 5.50 6.35
C LEU A 503 15.02 4.38 6.68
N LEU A 504 15.83 4.60 7.71
CA LEU A 504 16.79 3.64 8.23
C LEU A 504 16.22 2.95 9.48
N LEU A 505 16.16 1.62 9.47
CA LEU A 505 15.73 0.81 10.59
C LEU A 505 16.88 -0.05 11.15
N PRO A 506 16.78 -0.51 12.40
CA PRO A 506 17.82 -1.33 13.02
C PRO A 506 18.06 -2.69 12.33
N GLU A 507 19.16 -3.33 12.70
CA GLU A 507 19.45 -4.72 12.32
C GLU A 507 18.43 -5.69 12.94
N LEU A 508 18.10 -6.78 12.23
CA LEU A 508 17.17 -7.84 12.67
C LEU A 508 15.76 -7.32 13.08
N SER A 509 15.34 -6.16 12.57
CA SER A 509 14.13 -5.47 13.01
C SER A 509 12.85 -5.96 12.32
N ILE A 510 12.96 -6.49 11.11
CA ILE A 510 11.82 -6.83 10.25
C ILE A 510 11.71 -8.35 10.03
N PRO A 511 10.58 -8.99 10.36
CA PRO A 511 10.32 -10.40 10.01
C PRO A 511 10.33 -10.65 8.50
N VAL A 512 10.77 -11.84 8.10
CA VAL A 512 10.80 -12.26 6.68
C VAL A 512 9.40 -12.19 6.04
N SER A 513 8.35 -12.56 6.79
CA SER A 513 6.94 -12.47 6.34
C SER A 513 6.50 -11.06 5.93
N TRP A 514 7.12 -10.01 6.48
CA TRP A 514 6.77 -8.63 6.16
C TRP A 514 7.56 -8.06 4.97
N LEU A 515 8.53 -8.80 4.43
CA LEU A 515 9.37 -8.32 3.33
C LEU A 515 8.56 -7.87 2.09
N PRO A 516 7.55 -8.63 1.60
CA PRO A 516 6.73 -8.17 0.47
C PRO A 516 5.95 -6.89 0.76
N PHE A 517 5.50 -6.72 1.99
CA PHE A 517 4.81 -5.51 2.42
C PHE A 517 5.74 -4.30 2.41
N MET A 518 6.98 -4.45 2.91
CA MET A 518 7.99 -3.39 2.88
C MET A 518 8.35 -2.98 1.44
N ALA A 519 8.50 -3.95 0.53
CA ALA A 519 8.78 -3.68 -0.89
C ALA A 519 7.64 -2.88 -1.55
N ALA A 520 6.40 -3.32 -1.35
CA ALA A 520 5.22 -2.60 -1.85
C ALA A 520 5.07 -1.21 -1.22
N HIS A 521 5.48 -1.02 0.04
CA HIS A 521 5.49 0.29 0.69
C HIS A 521 6.50 1.23 0.04
N SER A 522 7.77 0.79 -0.09
CA SER A 522 8.83 1.54 -0.76
C SER A 522 8.42 1.96 -2.17
N ARG A 523 7.90 1.01 -2.98
CA ARG A 523 7.40 1.29 -4.34
C ARG A 523 6.27 2.32 -4.35
N ARG A 524 5.20 2.14 -3.55
CA ARG A 524 4.02 3.02 -3.62
C ARG A 524 4.31 4.43 -3.11
N LYS A 525 5.11 4.53 -2.05
CA LYS A 525 5.43 5.78 -1.36
C LYS A 525 6.67 6.48 -1.90
N GLN A 526 7.47 5.80 -2.73
CA GLN A 526 8.71 6.33 -3.30
C GLN A 526 9.71 6.78 -2.21
N ILE A 527 9.76 6.02 -1.11
CA ILE A 527 10.72 6.16 0.00
C ILE A 527 11.73 5.01 -0.02
N ALA A 528 13.01 5.32 0.15
CA ALA A 528 14.04 4.30 0.28
C ALA A 528 14.00 3.68 1.67
N LEU A 529 14.01 2.36 1.75
CA LEU A 529 13.99 1.62 3.02
C LEU A 529 15.31 0.86 3.17
N ILE A 530 15.99 1.05 4.29
CA ILE A 530 17.23 0.35 4.63
C ILE A 530 17.05 -0.31 5.99
N PHE A 531 17.11 -1.64 6.04
CA PHE A 531 16.83 -2.40 7.27
C PHE A 531 17.46 -3.78 7.28
N GLY A 532 17.61 -4.36 8.48
CA GLY A 532 17.97 -5.77 8.63
C GLY A 532 16.73 -6.65 8.77
N LEU A 533 16.65 -7.74 8.00
CA LEU A 533 15.70 -8.81 8.23
C LEU A 533 16.12 -9.63 9.46
N GLU A 534 15.14 -10.14 10.20
CA GLU A 534 15.36 -11.26 11.13
C GLU A 534 16.06 -12.42 10.41
N HIS A 535 16.74 -13.28 11.18
CA HIS A 535 17.47 -14.40 10.62
C HIS A 535 16.56 -15.27 9.74
N TRP A 536 16.88 -15.34 8.45
CA TRP A 536 16.23 -16.27 7.54
C TRP A 536 16.92 -17.62 7.65
N VAL A 537 16.24 -18.62 8.23
CA VAL A 537 16.80 -19.97 8.39
C VAL A 537 16.50 -20.84 7.17
N LEU A 538 17.54 -21.39 6.54
CA LEU A 538 17.44 -22.40 5.48
C LEU A 538 18.58 -23.42 5.64
N ASP A 539 18.28 -24.72 5.50
CA ASP A 539 19.27 -25.81 5.61
C ASP A 539 20.17 -25.70 6.86
N GLU A 540 19.56 -25.47 8.03
CA GLU A 540 20.24 -25.29 9.34
C GLU A 540 21.24 -24.12 9.39
N ARG A 541 21.08 -23.16 8.47
CA ARG A 541 21.88 -21.92 8.43
C ARG A 541 20.98 -20.72 8.62
N ALA A 542 21.37 -19.86 9.55
CA ALA A 542 20.72 -18.57 9.79
C ALA A 542 21.41 -17.47 8.97
N TYR A 543 20.69 -16.89 8.02
CA TYR A 543 21.16 -15.76 7.22
C TYR A 543 20.65 -14.45 7.80
N ASN A 544 21.57 -13.61 8.27
CA ASN A 544 21.33 -12.21 8.59
C ASN A 544 21.48 -11.38 7.30
N ILE A 545 20.36 -10.84 6.81
CA ILE A 545 20.25 -10.21 5.51
C ILE A 545 19.94 -8.73 5.69
N LEU A 546 20.82 -7.88 5.15
CA LEU A 546 20.57 -6.47 4.97
C LEU A 546 19.78 -6.25 3.68
N VAL A 547 18.77 -5.39 3.74
CA VAL A 547 17.88 -5.06 2.63
C VAL A 547 17.93 -3.56 2.36
N GLU A 548 18.08 -3.20 1.10
CA GLU A 548 18.05 -1.83 0.60
C GLU A 548 17.00 -1.77 -0.52
N MET A 549 15.92 -1.04 -0.31
CA MET A 549 14.83 -0.86 -1.28
C MET A 549 14.94 0.54 -1.88
N LEU A 550 15.22 0.61 -3.18
CA LEU A 550 15.58 1.83 -3.88
C LEU A 550 14.48 2.17 -4.91
N PRO A 551 13.47 2.97 -4.53
CA PRO A 551 12.34 3.26 -5.41
C PRO A 551 12.74 4.19 -6.55
N TYR A 552 12.09 4.03 -7.69
CA TYR A 552 12.27 4.90 -8.85
C TYR A 552 11.00 4.92 -9.70
N ASN A 553 10.89 5.90 -10.60
CA ASN A 553 9.86 5.93 -11.63
C ASN A 553 10.44 5.51 -12.98
N THR A 554 9.71 4.67 -13.72
CA THR A 554 10.06 4.32 -15.10
C THR A 554 9.81 5.51 -16.04
N ASP A 555 10.28 5.39 -17.29
CA ASP A 555 10.02 6.39 -18.33
C ASP A 555 8.53 6.64 -18.59
N GLU A 556 7.70 5.64 -18.36
CA GLU A 556 6.24 5.66 -18.51
C GLU A 556 5.50 6.08 -17.21
N ASN A 557 6.22 6.67 -16.25
CA ASN A 557 5.71 7.10 -14.94
C ASN A 557 5.17 5.97 -14.03
N TYR A 558 5.57 4.71 -14.26
CA TYR A 558 5.26 3.63 -13.32
C TYR A 558 6.21 3.66 -12.13
N LYS A 559 5.64 3.56 -10.93
CA LYS A 559 6.40 3.39 -9.69
C LYS A 559 6.99 1.99 -9.62
N SER A 560 8.28 1.90 -9.38
CA SER A 560 9.04 0.66 -9.16
C SER A 560 9.98 0.80 -7.96
N SER A 561 10.62 -0.29 -7.56
CA SER A 561 11.68 -0.29 -6.54
C SER A 561 12.69 -1.39 -6.81
N MET A 562 13.98 -1.05 -6.86
CA MET A 562 15.04 -2.04 -6.95
C MET A 562 15.31 -2.57 -5.54
N LEU A 563 15.11 -3.86 -5.34
CA LEU A 563 15.43 -4.54 -4.08
C LEU A 563 16.85 -5.09 -4.13
N VAL A 564 17.68 -4.69 -3.18
CA VAL A 564 19.06 -5.13 -3.04
C VAL A 564 19.20 -5.88 -1.74
N PHE A 565 19.82 -7.07 -1.80
CA PHE A 565 19.94 -7.98 -0.67
C PHE A 565 21.39 -8.36 -0.44
N ARG A 566 21.84 -8.32 0.82
CA ARG A 566 23.22 -8.66 1.18
C ARG A 566 23.26 -9.49 2.45
N VAL A 567 23.85 -10.68 2.38
CA VAL A 567 24.17 -11.44 3.59
C VAL A 567 25.30 -10.74 4.34
N LYS A 568 25.15 -10.58 5.66
CA LYS A 568 26.17 -10.03 6.55
C LYS A 568 27.50 -10.77 6.38
N ASN A 569 28.59 -10.03 6.17
CA ASN A 569 29.92 -10.59 5.94
C ASN A 569 30.55 -11.14 7.22
N TYR A 570 30.36 -10.45 8.35
CA TYR A 570 30.89 -10.82 9.65
C TYR A 570 29.81 -10.79 10.73
N TYR A 571 29.56 -11.94 11.33
CA TYR A 571 28.64 -12.08 12.45
C TYR A 571 29.38 -11.75 13.74
N ALA A 572 28.70 -11.12 14.70
CA ALA A 572 29.33 -10.82 15.98
C ALA A 572 29.58 -12.12 16.76
N PRO A 573 30.62 -12.22 17.62
CA PRO A 573 30.86 -13.43 18.42
C PRO A 573 29.63 -13.90 19.22
N LYS A 574 28.90 -12.97 19.86
CA LYS A 574 27.67 -13.26 20.61
C LYS A 574 26.50 -13.68 19.73
N GLU A 575 26.47 -13.23 18.48
CA GLU A 575 25.48 -13.68 17.49
C GLU A 575 25.77 -15.13 17.07
N ILE A 576 27.03 -15.47 16.84
CA ILE A 576 27.46 -16.85 16.53
C ILE A 576 27.15 -17.79 17.69
N GLU A 577 27.46 -17.37 18.93
CA GLU A 577 27.14 -18.13 20.14
C GLU A 577 25.64 -18.42 20.24
N LEU A 578 24.80 -17.40 20.06
CA LEU A 578 23.33 -17.55 20.05
C LEU A 578 22.87 -18.59 19.01
N LEU A 579 23.36 -18.49 17.78
CA LEU A 579 22.99 -19.41 16.71
C LEU A 579 23.44 -20.84 17.01
N HIS A 580 24.65 -21.03 17.57
CA HIS A 580 25.15 -22.34 17.96
C HIS A 580 24.33 -22.98 19.08
N THR A 581 23.88 -22.21 20.08
CA THR A 581 22.95 -22.70 21.12
C THR A 581 21.64 -23.22 20.50
N LEU A 582 21.19 -22.60 19.42
CA LEU A 582 20.01 -23.03 18.65
C LEU A 582 20.32 -24.11 17.60
N ARG A 583 21.53 -24.68 17.60
CA ARG A 583 22.02 -25.71 16.66
C ARG A 583 22.06 -25.23 15.20
N LEU A 584 22.20 -23.93 14.98
CA LEU A 584 22.30 -23.31 13.66
C LEU A 584 23.73 -22.86 13.36
N ARG A 585 24.08 -22.86 12.08
CA ARG A 585 25.34 -22.27 11.61
C ARG A 585 25.09 -20.87 11.04
N ALA A 586 26.06 -19.97 11.21
CA ALA A 586 25.99 -18.66 10.55
C ALA A 586 26.04 -18.82 9.01
N GLY A 587 25.15 -18.10 8.33
CA GLY A 587 25.05 -18.06 6.87
C GLY A 587 26.12 -17.20 6.18
N ALA A 588 27.18 -16.80 6.89
CA ALA A 588 28.19 -15.85 6.39
C ALA A 588 28.87 -16.31 5.08
N PRO A 589 29.12 -15.39 4.13
CA PRO A 589 29.92 -15.70 2.96
C PRO A 589 31.39 -15.97 3.34
N LYS A 590 32.06 -16.85 2.59
CA LYS A 590 33.52 -17.05 2.72
C LYS A 590 34.26 -15.72 2.45
N PRO A 591 35.41 -15.43 3.08
CA PRO A 591 36.14 -14.17 2.91
C PRO A 591 36.34 -13.73 1.45
N LYS A 592 36.77 -14.64 0.57
CA LYS A 592 36.94 -14.36 -0.88
C LYS A 592 35.66 -13.93 -1.61
N LYS A 593 34.49 -14.21 -1.03
CA LYS A 593 33.14 -13.90 -1.56
C LYS A 593 32.48 -12.74 -0.82
N GLN A 594 33.09 -12.16 0.21
CA GLN A 594 32.56 -11.00 0.92
C GLN A 594 32.53 -9.78 0.01
N ARG A 595 31.41 -9.05 0.00
CA ARG A 595 31.22 -7.87 -0.84
C ARG A 595 30.48 -6.78 -0.08
N TYR A 596 30.72 -5.54 -0.46
CA TYR A 596 29.94 -4.38 -0.03
C TYR A 596 29.33 -3.68 -1.24
N HIS A 597 28.22 -2.97 -1.02
CA HIS A 597 27.52 -2.25 -2.08
C HIS A 597 27.89 -0.78 -2.04
N LEU A 598 28.23 -0.21 -3.20
CA LEU A 598 28.27 1.23 -3.44
C LEU A 598 27.02 1.61 -4.22
N ILE A 599 26.06 2.24 -3.56
CA ILE A 599 24.79 2.61 -4.16
C ILE A 599 24.82 4.07 -4.56
N ARG A 600 24.31 4.37 -5.76
CA ARG A 600 23.99 5.70 -6.25
C ARG A 600 22.49 5.78 -6.51
N TRP A 601 21.79 6.55 -5.68
CA TRP A 601 20.34 6.75 -5.78
C TRP A 601 20.01 8.20 -5.46
N LYS A 602 19.14 8.84 -6.24
CA LYS A 602 18.84 10.29 -6.15
C LYS A 602 20.10 11.17 -6.08
N ASN A 603 21.12 10.88 -6.89
CA ASN A 603 22.41 11.59 -6.89
C ASN A 603 23.19 11.53 -5.55
N VAL A 604 22.83 10.63 -4.65
CA VAL A 604 23.55 10.38 -3.39
C VAL A 604 24.30 9.06 -3.50
N SER A 605 25.61 9.09 -3.23
CA SER A 605 26.46 7.90 -3.15
C SER A 605 26.55 7.43 -1.71
N PHE A 606 26.16 6.19 -1.43
CA PHE A 606 26.20 5.63 -0.08
C PHE A 606 26.57 4.15 -0.05
N ALA A 607 26.95 3.69 1.13
CA ALA A 607 27.14 2.28 1.44
C ALA A 607 26.49 1.98 2.79
N THR A 608 26.03 0.74 2.96
CA THR A 608 25.35 0.32 4.19
C THR A 608 26.08 -0.83 4.85
N TYR A 609 26.33 -0.70 6.15
CA TYR A 609 27.02 -1.69 6.97
C TYR A 609 26.06 -2.27 8.01
N ASN A 610 26.24 -3.56 8.31
CA ASN A 610 25.40 -4.26 9.26
C ASN A 610 26.19 -4.52 10.56
N CYS A 611 25.96 -3.67 11.57
CA CYS A 611 26.50 -3.78 12.92
C CYS A 611 28.00 -4.07 12.96
N PHE A 612 28.40 -5.28 13.36
CA PHE A 612 29.78 -5.69 13.59
C PHE A 612 30.71 -5.50 12.37
N GLU A 613 30.16 -5.39 11.16
CA GLU A 613 30.94 -5.02 9.97
C GLU A 613 31.65 -3.65 10.09
N LEU A 614 31.10 -2.72 10.88
CA LEU A 614 31.69 -1.40 11.11
C LEU A 614 33.04 -1.46 11.84
N ALA A 615 33.24 -2.49 12.67
CA ALA A 615 34.47 -2.65 13.45
C ALA A 615 35.70 -2.95 12.57
N ASN A 616 35.49 -3.39 11.31
CA ASN A 616 36.58 -3.64 10.39
C ASN A 616 36.95 -2.36 9.61
N ILE A 617 38.11 -1.79 9.95
CA ILE A 617 38.61 -0.55 9.33
C ILE A 617 38.95 -0.72 7.84
N GLU A 618 39.52 -1.86 7.43
CA GLU A 618 39.85 -2.13 6.02
C GLU A 618 38.59 -2.14 5.16
N HIS A 619 37.51 -2.70 5.71
CA HIS A 619 36.24 -2.76 5.02
C HIS A 619 35.59 -1.39 4.92
N ARG A 620 35.65 -0.55 5.96
CA ARG A 620 35.20 0.86 5.87
C ARG A 620 36.03 1.64 4.84
N ALA A 621 37.34 1.43 4.82
CA ALA A 621 38.27 2.13 3.93
C ALA A 621 38.03 1.86 2.43
N LEU A 622 37.33 0.76 2.07
CA LEU A 622 36.94 0.47 0.67
C LEU A 622 36.23 1.64 -0.03
N PHE A 623 35.54 2.47 0.75
CA PHE A 623 34.74 3.59 0.23
C PHE A 623 35.25 4.96 0.66
N LYS A 624 36.50 5.07 1.11
CA LYS A 624 37.13 6.37 1.40
C LYS A 624 36.98 7.30 0.18
N SER A 625 36.51 8.52 0.40
CA SER A 625 36.24 9.54 -0.63
C SER A 625 35.12 9.22 -1.65
N LYS A 626 34.47 8.06 -1.52
CA LYS A 626 33.44 7.57 -2.47
C LYS A 626 32.00 7.71 -1.96
N LEU A 627 31.82 8.07 -0.68
CA LEU A 627 30.50 8.18 -0.04
C LEU A 627 30.17 9.63 0.27
N ASP A 628 28.89 9.96 0.13
CA ASP A 628 28.28 11.11 0.79
C ASP A 628 27.68 10.70 2.14
N ILE A 629 27.14 9.47 2.24
CA ILE A 629 26.56 8.91 3.46
C ILE A 629 27.03 7.47 3.68
N LEU A 630 27.39 7.13 4.90
CA LEU A 630 27.53 5.76 5.39
C LEU A 630 26.31 5.42 6.26
N PHE A 631 25.51 4.45 5.84
CA PHE A 631 24.39 3.94 6.63
C PHE A 631 24.80 2.74 7.48
N ALA A 632 24.20 2.61 8.66
CA ALA A 632 24.43 1.48 9.55
C ALA A 632 23.14 1.00 10.22
N CYS A 633 22.80 -0.27 9.98
CA CYS A 633 21.77 -0.99 10.73
C CYS A 633 22.46 -1.70 11.89
N VAL A 634 22.03 -1.43 13.13
CA VAL A 634 22.73 -1.91 14.32
C VAL A 634 21.75 -2.56 15.30
N TRP A 635 22.18 -3.64 15.92
CA TRP A 635 21.58 -4.21 17.12
C TRP A 635 22.70 -4.52 18.09
N ASN A 636 23.08 -3.53 18.91
CA ASN A 636 24.22 -3.66 19.81
C ASN A 636 24.05 -2.88 21.11
N ARG A 637 24.51 -3.47 22.21
CA ARG A 637 24.52 -2.87 23.54
C ARG A 637 25.75 -2.00 23.83
N ASP A 638 26.84 -2.19 23.10
CA ASP A 638 28.09 -1.46 23.33
C ASP A 638 28.09 -0.11 22.62
N VAL A 639 27.22 0.80 23.09
CA VAL A 639 26.90 2.05 22.40
C VAL A 639 28.13 2.96 22.25
N ASN A 640 28.97 3.06 23.28
CA ASN A 640 30.17 3.90 23.24
C ASN A 640 31.19 3.41 22.20
N TYR A 641 31.41 2.09 22.14
CA TYR A 641 32.29 1.49 21.14
C TYR A 641 31.85 1.82 19.71
N TYR A 642 30.55 1.66 19.41
CA TYR A 642 30.01 1.98 18.09
C TYR A 642 30.01 3.49 17.81
N GLN A 643 29.75 4.32 18.81
CA GLN A 643 29.83 5.77 18.68
C GLN A 643 31.25 6.22 18.28
N HIS A 644 32.29 5.68 18.92
CA HIS A 644 33.68 6.00 18.54
C HIS A 644 34.00 5.56 17.10
N ILE A 645 33.48 4.41 16.66
CA ILE A 645 33.64 3.94 15.28
C ILE A 645 32.93 4.87 14.28
N THR A 646 31.69 5.29 14.55
CA THR A 646 30.94 6.16 13.65
C THR A 646 31.51 7.58 13.61
N GLU A 647 31.99 8.11 14.73
CA GLU A 647 32.69 9.40 14.79
C GLU A 647 34.01 9.38 14.00
N SER A 648 34.78 8.28 14.10
CA SER A 648 35.95 8.03 13.25
C SER A 648 35.53 7.93 11.78
N ALA A 649 34.50 7.14 11.46
CA ALA A 649 34.05 6.93 10.08
C ALA A 649 33.67 8.25 9.40
N ALA A 650 32.95 9.11 10.13
CA ALA A 650 32.54 10.41 9.61
C ALA A 650 33.75 11.25 9.20
N ARG A 651 34.87 11.19 9.93
CA ARG A 651 36.08 11.98 9.67
C ARG A 651 37.02 11.31 8.66
N ASP A 652 37.24 10.01 8.79
CA ASP A 652 38.23 9.26 8.01
C ASP A 652 37.76 8.97 6.58
N LEU A 653 36.48 8.64 6.43
CA LEU A 653 35.84 8.54 5.12
C LEU A 653 35.42 9.92 4.59
N HIS A 654 35.32 10.90 5.50
CA HIS A 654 34.84 12.26 5.29
C HIS A 654 33.47 12.23 4.61
N CYS A 655 32.44 11.82 5.35
CA CYS A 655 31.06 11.71 4.87
C CYS A 655 30.09 11.83 6.04
N TYR A 656 28.80 11.97 5.76
CA TYR A 656 27.78 11.80 6.81
C TYR A 656 27.73 10.33 7.25
N VAL A 657 27.42 10.07 8.52
CA VAL A 657 27.19 8.71 9.02
C VAL A 657 25.84 8.67 9.69
N ALA A 658 24.95 7.78 9.24
CA ALA A 658 23.62 7.60 9.81
C ALA A 658 23.49 6.17 10.35
N GLN A 659 23.28 6.04 11.65
CA GLN A 659 23.16 4.77 12.37
C GLN A 659 21.81 4.66 13.04
N SER A 660 21.11 3.54 12.80
CA SER A 660 19.90 3.17 13.51
C SER A 660 20.17 1.93 14.36
N ASN A 661 20.08 2.08 15.67
CA ASN A 661 20.16 0.99 16.65
C ASN A 661 18.78 0.73 17.28
N THR A 662 18.61 -0.43 17.92
CA THR A 662 17.41 -0.72 18.73
C THR A 662 17.21 0.33 19.82
N SER A 663 15.97 0.75 20.04
CA SER A 663 15.63 1.80 21.01
C SER A 663 15.92 1.41 22.46
N HIS A 664 16.05 0.11 22.74
CA HIS A 664 16.41 -0.39 24.07
C HIS A 664 17.81 0.03 24.51
N TYR A 665 18.77 0.03 23.57
CA TYR A 665 20.15 0.43 23.85
C TYR A 665 20.43 1.88 23.43
N GLY A 666 19.73 2.38 22.40
CA GLY A 666 19.99 3.69 21.83
C GLY A 666 21.32 3.76 21.08
N GLY A 667 21.93 4.94 20.98
CA GLY A 667 23.09 5.18 20.11
C GLY A 667 22.74 5.35 18.64
N SER A 668 21.45 5.55 18.32
CA SER A 668 21.03 5.98 16.98
C SER A 668 21.47 7.42 16.77
N CYS A 669 22.15 7.70 15.65
CA CYS A 669 22.73 9.01 15.41
C CYS A 669 22.86 9.34 13.93
N VAL A 670 22.92 10.64 13.63
CA VAL A 670 23.37 11.16 12.34
C VAL A 670 24.52 12.12 12.59
N LEU A 671 25.70 11.78 12.07
CA LEU A 671 26.94 12.50 12.24
C LEU A 671 27.34 13.23 10.96
N GLN A 672 28.00 14.38 11.11
CA GLN A 672 28.61 15.12 10.04
C GLN A 672 30.12 15.36 10.30
N PRO A 673 30.97 15.47 9.26
CA PRO A 673 32.42 15.66 9.39
C PRO A 673 32.79 17.09 9.83
N SER A 674 32.37 17.49 11.03
CA SER A 674 32.55 18.84 11.58
C SER A 674 33.29 18.84 12.91
N ARG A 675 33.34 20.00 13.57
CA ARG A 675 33.76 20.13 14.98
C ARG A 675 32.80 19.33 15.89
N SER A 676 33.34 18.75 16.97
CA SER A 676 32.59 17.84 17.85
C SER A 676 31.34 18.45 18.46
N SER A 677 31.34 19.77 18.70
CA SER A 677 30.18 20.50 19.25
C SER A 677 28.94 20.47 18.35
N ILE A 678 29.12 20.23 17.04
CA ILE A 678 28.08 20.27 16.03
C ILE A 678 28.08 19.02 15.14
N SER A 679 28.88 18.00 15.46
CA SER A 679 28.97 16.78 14.64
C SER A 679 27.69 15.95 14.71
N ASN A 680 27.02 15.93 15.86
CA ASN A 680 25.75 15.25 16.03
C ASN A 680 24.62 16.12 15.46
N LYS A 681 24.02 15.70 14.34
CA LYS A 681 22.74 16.25 13.85
C LYS A 681 21.55 15.60 14.54
N ILE A 682 21.68 14.30 14.84
CA ILE A 682 20.75 13.52 15.65
C ILE A 682 21.59 12.65 16.58
N TYR A 683 21.18 12.54 17.85
CA TYR A 683 21.70 11.54 18.78
C TYR A 683 20.60 11.11 19.75
N VAL A 684 20.36 9.81 19.85
CA VAL A 684 19.24 9.23 20.61
C VAL A 684 19.78 8.20 21.57
N LYS A 685 19.54 8.38 22.87
CA LYS A 685 19.96 7.42 23.91
C LYS A 685 19.04 6.21 24.06
N GLY A 686 17.89 6.21 23.40
CA GLY A 686 16.89 5.15 23.44
C GLY A 686 15.49 5.69 23.72
N GLY A 687 14.56 4.80 24.03
CA GLY A 687 13.19 5.13 24.44
C GLY A 687 12.19 4.02 24.13
N GLU A 688 11.03 4.09 24.77
CA GLU A 688 9.95 3.10 24.62
C GLU A 688 9.06 3.39 23.41
N ASN A 689 8.85 4.67 23.10
CA ASN A 689 7.94 5.08 22.03
C ASN A 689 8.51 4.75 20.65
N HIS A 690 7.69 4.11 19.82
CA HIS A 690 7.93 4.02 18.39
C HIS A 690 7.82 5.41 17.78
N CYS A 691 8.91 5.91 17.20
CA CYS A 691 8.90 7.20 16.51
C CYS A 691 10.00 7.25 15.43
N ILE A 692 10.03 8.35 14.70
CA ILE A 692 11.15 8.67 13.83
C ILE A 692 11.80 9.98 14.24
N LEU A 693 13.07 10.13 13.94
CA LEU A 693 13.78 11.39 14.03
C LEU A 693 14.35 11.71 12.66
N THR A 694 14.06 12.90 12.16
CA THR A 694 14.44 13.31 10.81
C THR A 694 15.48 14.41 10.82
N THR A 695 16.38 14.38 9.85
CA THR A 695 17.31 15.49 9.58
C THR A 695 17.54 15.58 8.08
N THR A 696 17.78 16.80 7.60
CA THR A 696 18.10 17.05 6.19
C THR A 696 19.60 17.22 6.06
N LEU A 697 20.20 16.45 5.15
CA LEU A 697 21.63 16.46 4.86
C LEU A 697 21.88 17.25 3.58
N ASP A 698 22.86 18.16 3.62
CA ASP A 698 23.21 19.00 2.48
C ASP A 698 24.40 18.39 1.73
N ILE A 699 24.06 17.59 0.70
CA ILE A 699 25.02 16.81 -0.06
C ILE A 699 25.90 17.72 -0.91
N LYS A 700 25.32 18.80 -1.44
CA LYS A 700 26.08 19.80 -2.18
C LYS A 700 27.08 20.52 -1.28
N ALA A 701 26.65 21.02 -0.13
CA ALA A 701 27.56 21.70 0.80
C ALA A 701 28.71 20.78 1.25
N LEU A 702 28.44 19.49 1.48
CA LEU A 702 29.48 18.51 1.76
C LEU A 702 30.49 18.39 0.59
N ARG A 703 30.00 18.18 -0.63
CA ARG A 703 30.86 18.01 -1.82
C ARG A 703 31.63 19.27 -2.18
N GLU A 704 31.02 20.45 -2.06
CA GLU A 704 31.67 21.75 -2.24
C GLU A 704 32.80 21.95 -1.23
N ALA A 705 32.55 21.65 0.05
CA ALA A 705 33.61 21.68 1.06
C ALA A 705 34.72 20.69 0.68
N GLN A 706 34.39 19.47 0.28
CA GLN A 706 35.39 18.47 -0.13
C GLN A 706 36.19 18.87 -1.37
N TYR A 707 35.64 19.67 -2.28
CA TYR A 707 36.34 20.13 -3.47
C TYR A 707 37.40 21.19 -3.14
N ARG A 708 37.14 22.06 -2.15
CA ARG A 708 38.05 23.15 -1.78
C ARG A 708 39.35 22.62 -1.15
N SER A 709 40.48 23.15 -1.61
CA SER A 709 41.81 22.87 -1.05
C SER A 709 42.03 23.52 0.32
N PHE A 710 41.41 24.67 0.58
CA PHE A 710 41.46 25.41 1.85
C PHE A 710 40.06 25.72 2.36
N ARG A 711 39.89 25.87 3.68
CA ARG A 711 38.60 26.17 4.33
C ARG A 711 38.55 27.63 4.71
N ASP A 712 37.36 28.22 4.61
CA ASP A 712 37.09 29.53 5.20
C ASP A 712 36.85 29.39 6.71
N ASN A 713 37.10 30.43 7.49
CA ASN A 713 36.90 30.40 8.95
C ASN A 713 35.45 30.08 9.38
N ASN A 714 34.48 30.29 8.48
CA ASN A 714 33.06 30.02 8.69
C ASN A 714 32.61 28.63 8.22
N ASP A 715 33.51 27.81 7.64
CA ASP A 715 33.15 26.48 7.14
C ASP A 715 32.82 25.50 8.29
N ILE A 716 31.63 24.90 8.21
CA ILE A 716 31.12 23.93 9.18
C ILE A 716 31.85 22.58 9.04
N ILE A 717 32.16 22.21 7.80
CA ILE A 717 32.78 20.94 7.42
C ILE A 717 34.30 21.05 7.52
N LYS A 718 34.93 20.11 8.24
CA LYS A 718 36.39 20.09 8.44
C LYS A 718 37.16 19.83 7.14
N HIS A 719 38.47 20.10 7.18
CA HIS A 719 39.41 19.73 6.12
C HIS A 719 39.34 18.25 5.76
N ASN A 720 39.66 17.95 4.51
CA ASN A 720 39.74 16.58 4.01
C ASN A 720 40.84 15.81 4.76
N PRO A 721 40.65 14.52 5.06
CA PRO A 721 41.70 13.71 5.66
C PRO A 721 42.86 13.51 4.66
N PRO A 722 44.07 13.19 5.15
CA PRO A 722 45.18 12.81 4.29
C PRO A 722 44.81 11.68 3.33
N GLY A 723 45.23 11.78 2.07
CA GLY A 723 44.92 10.79 1.04
C GLY A 723 43.44 10.72 0.66
N PHE A 724 42.71 11.84 0.74
CA PHE A 724 41.39 11.98 0.14
C PHE A 724 41.52 12.03 -1.39
N ASP A 725 40.74 11.20 -2.07
CA ASP A 725 40.75 11.04 -3.52
C ASP A 725 39.78 12.02 -4.18
N TYR A 726 40.33 13.01 -4.90
CA TYR A 726 39.54 14.02 -5.61
C TYR A 726 38.87 13.47 -6.88
N ASP A 727 39.46 12.50 -7.56
CA ASP A 727 38.85 11.89 -8.74
C ASP A 727 37.60 11.09 -8.34
N ALA A 728 37.68 10.39 -7.21
CA ALA A 728 36.51 9.74 -6.61
C ALA A 728 35.39 10.73 -6.23
N LEU A 729 35.72 11.95 -5.78
CA LEU A 729 34.75 13.03 -5.58
C LEU A 729 34.09 13.44 -6.89
N LEU A 730 34.86 13.63 -7.96
CA LEU A 730 34.32 14.01 -9.27
C LEU A 730 33.40 12.92 -9.84
N GLU A 731 33.73 11.64 -9.64
CA GLU A 731 32.86 10.53 -10.03
C GLU A 731 31.51 10.51 -9.29
N ARG A 732 31.46 10.97 -8.03
CA ARG A 732 30.18 11.10 -7.30
C ARG A 732 29.27 12.16 -7.92
N ALA A 733 29.85 13.19 -8.53
CA ALA A 733 29.13 14.32 -9.11
C ALA A 733 28.70 14.11 -10.57
N LYS A 734 29.21 13.08 -11.25
CA LYS A 734 28.81 12.74 -12.64
C LYS A 734 27.38 12.19 -12.65
N LYS A 735 26.48 12.91 -13.35
CA LYS A 735 25.06 12.57 -13.51
C LYS A 735 24.87 11.22 -14.21
#